data_AF-A0A940BDS2-F1
#
_entry.id   AF-A0A940BDS2-F1
#
_cell.length_a   1.000
_cell.length_b   1.000
_cell.length_c   1.000
_cell.angle_alpha   90.00
_cell.angle_beta   90.00
_cell.angle_gamma   90.00
#
_symmetry.space_group_name_H-M   'P 1'
#
loop_
_entity.id
_entity.type
_entity.pdbx_description
1 polymer ?
#
loop_
_entity_poly.entity_id
_entity_poly.type
_entity_poly.pdbx_seq_one_letter_code
_entity_poly.pdbx_strand_id
1 'polypeptide(L)'
;TKVDPAPAYTFLPIVYDAVNQDAFSVEKDGVTFACTKGVINDNQFRIYKNEKATFTAGEGVADIVKIEFFCTALGENDYGPGCFTLDSKDGSYSYEDSIGTWTGKSRSISLTASKAQVRATKIVFTLDDGTTAYVQAPTLPESQNFDDTFTVTITNNEEGATVKYSLNDGDYTVYENPFTINETTTVKAYAEYDGIQSNTVSATYTKNEPAPGITTLAEVNALPTATDFTFGGDAVVTAQKNNYLWLRDATGYGLIYGYIKNESNDTLSFTPGTILNKNWTAKTKIYNGLMEYENAANVSASGNTNAELAAIQEITALDAEMINAYVTVKNITKFTKGNGKNYTATLSDGTTMAMYNTFNLNDIPTTEGNYFVTGAVGIFNTTLQLTIISWEGQGTPEPDPVTVNNFAEAYAQESGTKITMYNDVVVTYQNGNRLWIRDTQDASGMIYGALKDDAGQALTFANGDVLSDGWTATYELFNELTPEFTNPKDISDSGDDREAAPFERTTITTANVNEYVILKGVTLVPDTADTDIYYTADNLQICNFFNGVEIPTVEEGKTYDVTGIVLISQAGLVRVYITEMTEAAAAGLRGDVDNSGTVDITDATTLINYLLNGNATGMNLDNANCDLQGGVDISDATTLINFLLNGSWPN
;
A
#
# COMPACT_ATOMS: atom_id res chain seq x y z
N THR A 1 -39.39 25.48 -54.51
CA THR A 1 -40.00 24.16 -54.75
C THR A 1 -39.28 23.45 -55.88
N LYS A 2 -38.51 22.42 -55.54
CA LYS A 2 -37.90 21.53 -56.54
C LYS A 2 -38.89 20.41 -56.88
N VAL A 3 -38.81 19.92 -58.11
CA VAL A 3 -39.50 18.71 -58.58
C VAL A 3 -38.40 17.65 -58.76
N ASP A 4 -38.58 16.47 -58.19
CA ASP A 4 -37.59 15.39 -58.34
C ASP A 4 -37.62 14.80 -59.75
N PRO A 5 -36.49 14.28 -60.27
CA PRO A 5 -36.49 13.53 -61.51
C PRO A 5 -37.18 12.18 -61.31
N ALA A 6 -38.14 11.87 -62.17
CA ALA A 6 -38.88 10.61 -62.16
C ALA A 6 -37.94 9.38 -62.10
N PRO A 7 -38.24 8.36 -61.27
CA PRO A 7 -37.33 7.26 -61.02
C PRO A 7 -37.16 6.38 -62.27
N ALA A 8 -35.91 6.08 -62.60
CA ALA A 8 -35.51 5.21 -63.70
C ALA A 8 -35.01 3.85 -63.19
N TYR A 9 -35.54 2.78 -63.75
CA TYR A 9 -35.29 1.38 -63.36
C TYR A 9 -34.68 0.61 -64.51
N THR A 10 -33.84 -0.40 -64.20
CA THR A 10 -33.04 -1.09 -65.22
C THR A 10 -33.26 -2.60 -65.20
N PHE A 11 -33.56 -3.18 -66.36
CA PHE A 11 -33.41 -4.60 -66.66
C PHE A 11 -32.01 -4.88 -67.22
N LEU A 12 -31.26 -5.75 -66.55
CA LEU A 12 -29.98 -6.29 -67.03
C LEU A 12 -30.12 -7.81 -67.26
N PRO A 13 -29.71 -8.33 -68.43
CA PRO A 13 -29.87 -9.75 -68.75
C PRO A 13 -29.27 -10.70 -67.73
N ILE A 14 -28.10 -10.35 -67.18
CA ILE A 14 -27.34 -11.16 -66.20
C ILE A 14 -28.09 -11.44 -64.89
N VAL A 15 -29.15 -10.68 -64.59
CA VAL A 15 -29.90 -10.81 -63.34
C VAL A 15 -31.01 -11.88 -63.45
N TYR A 16 -31.30 -12.35 -64.65
CA TYR A 16 -32.40 -13.28 -64.91
C TYR A 16 -31.90 -14.62 -65.45
N ASP A 17 -32.65 -15.68 -65.18
CA ASP A 17 -32.34 -17.01 -65.67
C ASP A 17 -32.25 -17.06 -67.20
N ALA A 18 -31.30 -17.85 -67.70
CA ALA A 18 -31.11 -18.02 -69.13
C ALA A 18 -32.34 -18.70 -69.76
N VAL A 19 -32.79 -18.14 -70.89
CA VAL A 19 -33.89 -18.68 -71.69
C VAL A 19 -33.37 -18.92 -73.10
N ASN A 20 -33.68 -20.07 -73.71
CA ASN A 20 -33.19 -20.43 -75.02
C ASN A 20 -34.33 -20.71 -76.01
N GLN A 21 -34.65 -19.71 -76.84
CA GLN A 21 -35.62 -19.80 -77.95
C GLN A 21 -37.08 -20.04 -77.54
N ASP A 22 -37.46 -19.62 -76.35
CA ASP A 22 -38.81 -19.72 -75.80
C ASP A 22 -39.37 -18.35 -75.39
N ALA A 23 -40.66 -18.31 -75.06
CA ALA A 23 -41.28 -17.14 -74.43
C ALA A 23 -40.67 -16.91 -73.04
N PHE A 24 -40.53 -15.65 -72.63
CA PHE A 24 -40.08 -15.31 -71.29
C PHE A 24 -40.82 -14.11 -70.72
N SER A 25 -40.79 -14.00 -69.39
CA SER A 25 -41.34 -12.88 -68.64
C SER A 25 -40.46 -12.63 -67.43
N VAL A 26 -39.96 -11.40 -67.29
CA VAL A 26 -39.12 -10.96 -66.18
C VAL A 26 -39.72 -9.71 -65.55
N GLU A 27 -39.56 -9.52 -64.24
CA GLU A 27 -40.18 -8.42 -63.51
C GLU A 27 -39.13 -7.60 -62.77
N LYS A 28 -39.33 -6.28 -62.75
CA LYS A 28 -38.54 -5.34 -61.96
C LYS A 28 -39.46 -4.25 -61.43
N ASP A 29 -39.48 -4.09 -60.11
CA ASP A 29 -40.19 -3.02 -59.41
C ASP A 29 -41.68 -2.91 -59.84
N GLY A 30 -42.33 -4.08 -59.97
CA GLY A 30 -43.74 -4.18 -60.36
C GLY A 30 -44.03 -3.97 -61.85
N VAL A 31 -43.00 -3.69 -62.67
CA VAL A 31 -43.12 -3.69 -64.14
C VAL A 31 -42.63 -5.02 -64.70
N THR A 32 -43.48 -5.66 -65.51
CA THR A 32 -43.13 -6.90 -66.21
C THR A 32 -42.66 -6.60 -67.63
N PHE A 33 -41.48 -7.13 -68.02
CA PHE A 33 -41.02 -7.23 -69.40
C PHE A 33 -41.20 -8.67 -69.91
N ALA A 34 -42.07 -8.84 -70.90
CA ALA A 34 -42.36 -10.13 -71.54
C ALA A 34 -41.95 -10.14 -73.01
N CYS A 35 -41.46 -11.29 -73.47
CA CYS A 35 -41.11 -11.55 -74.86
C CYS A 35 -41.82 -12.82 -75.36
N THR A 36 -42.49 -12.75 -76.52
CA THR A 36 -43.25 -13.89 -77.05
C THR A 36 -42.37 -15.05 -77.52
N LYS A 37 -41.15 -14.76 -78.00
CA LYS A 37 -40.10 -15.75 -78.22
C LYS A 37 -38.75 -15.08 -78.31
N GLY A 38 -37.78 -15.57 -77.54
CA GLY A 38 -36.46 -14.95 -77.50
C GLY A 38 -35.40 -15.76 -76.76
N VAL A 39 -34.31 -15.08 -76.45
CA VAL A 39 -33.22 -15.61 -75.62
C VAL A 39 -32.90 -14.60 -74.54
N ILE A 40 -32.72 -15.08 -73.31
CA ILE A 40 -31.98 -14.37 -72.26
C ILE A 40 -30.66 -15.11 -72.08
N ASN A 41 -29.55 -14.37 -72.18
CA ASN A 41 -28.24 -14.86 -71.77
C ASN A 41 -27.53 -13.75 -70.99
N ASP A 42 -26.33 -14.07 -70.49
CA ASP A 42 -25.50 -13.20 -69.64
C ASP A 42 -25.34 -11.76 -70.16
N ASN A 43 -25.45 -11.55 -71.47
CA ASN A 43 -25.14 -10.27 -72.10
C ASN A 43 -26.34 -9.58 -72.77
N GLN A 44 -27.41 -10.31 -73.11
CA GLN A 44 -28.43 -9.82 -74.03
C GLN A 44 -29.83 -10.39 -73.77
N PHE A 45 -30.83 -9.51 -73.86
CA PHE A 45 -32.18 -9.87 -74.26
C PHE A 45 -32.25 -9.90 -75.78
N ARG A 46 -32.57 -11.06 -76.37
CA ARG A 46 -32.76 -11.22 -77.81
C ARG A 46 -34.23 -11.41 -78.13
N ILE A 47 -34.83 -10.44 -78.82
CA ILE A 47 -36.22 -10.48 -79.26
C ILE A 47 -36.22 -10.91 -80.73
N TYR A 48 -36.74 -12.10 -81.02
CA TYR A 48 -36.63 -12.69 -82.36
C TYR A 48 -37.49 -11.93 -83.39
N LYS A 49 -37.16 -12.07 -84.68
CA LYS A 49 -37.92 -11.39 -85.74
C LYS A 49 -39.39 -11.81 -85.70
N ASN A 50 -40.28 -10.83 -85.82
CA ASN A 50 -41.75 -10.92 -85.72
C ASN A 50 -42.27 -11.20 -84.30
N GLU A 51 -41.41 -11.19 -83.28
CA GLU A 51 -41.81 -11.40 -81.89
C GLU A 51 -41.97 -10.06 -81.15
N LYS A 52 -42.76 -10.09 -80.07
CA LYS A 52 -43.16 -8.90 -79.32
C LYS A 52 -42.39 -8.77 -78.03
N ALA A 53 -41.93 -7.55 -77.75
CA ALA A 53 -41.50 -7.09 -76.43
C ALA A 53 -42.65 -6.29 -75.79
N THR A 54 -43.12 -6.69 -74.61
CA THR A 54 -44.23 -6.03 -73.91
C THR A 54 -43.83 -5.66 -72.49
N PHE A 55 -44.08 -4.40 -72.11
CA PHE A 55 -43.88 -3.89 -70.77
C PHE A 55 -45.23 -3.58 -70.14
N THR A 56 -45.48 -4.10 -68.94
CA THR A 56 -46.75 -3.92 -68.23
C THR A 56 -46.50 -3.47 -66.79
N ALA A 57 -47.05 -2.32 -66.40
CA ALA A 57 -47.09 -1.89 -65.02
C ALA A 57 -48.19 -2.66 -64.27
N GLY A 58 -47.78 -3.42 -63.25
CA GLY A 58 -48.66 -4.18 -62.37
C GLY A 58 -49.66 -3.31 -61.61
N GLU A 59 -50.64 -3.92 -60.97
CA GLU A 59 -51.62 -3.20 -60.15
C GLU A 59 -50.92 -2.39 -59.03
N GLY A 60 -51.31 -1.13 -58.83
CA GLY A 60 -50.68 -0.23 -57.86
C GLY A 60 -49.35 0.40 -58.31
N VAL A 61 -48.79 -0.01 -59.45
CA VAL A 61 -47.59 0.62 -60.05
C VAL A 61 -48.02 1.80 -60.92
N ALA A 62 -47.26 2.90 -60.88
CA ALA A 62 -47.52 4.07 -61.71
C ALA A 62 -47.35 3.78 -63.22
N ASP A 63 -47.85 4.67 -64.07
CA ASP A 63 -47.79 4.51 -65.53
C ASP A 63 -46.34 4.60 -66.02
N ILE A 64 -45.98 3.83 -67.04
CA ILE A 64 -44.67 3.90 -67.68
C ILE A 64 -44.65 5.12 -68.61
N VAL A 65 -43.65 5.99 -68.45
CA VAL A 65 -43.52 7.22 -69.24
C VAL A 65 -42.38 7.19 -70.25
N LYS A 66 -41.39 6.32 -70.04
CA LYS A 66 -40.24 6.17 -70.93
C LYS A 66 -39.69 4.74 -70.89
N ILE A 67 -39.21 4.22 -72.02
CA ILE A 67 -38.42 2.99 -72.10
C ILE A 67 -37.24 3.22 -73.07
N GLU A 68 -36.05 2.80 -72.68
CA GLU A 68 -34.81 2.90 -73.47
C GLU A 68 -34.18 1.52 -73.65
N PHE A 69 -34.01 1.10 -74.90
CA PHE A 69 -33.37 -0.16 -75.31
C PHE A 69 -31.95 0.11 -75.82
N PHE A 70 -30.95 -0.32 -75.07
CA PHE A 70 -29.54 -0.20 -75.45
C PHE A 70 -29.14 -1.44 -76.23
N CYS A 71 -29.01 -1.32 -77.55
CA CYS A 71 -28.82 -2.44 -78.46
C CYS A 71 -27.36 -2.64 -78.89
N THR A 72 -27.05 -3.81 -79.47
CA THR A 72 -25.69 -4.14 -79.91
C THR A 72 -25.32 -3.59 -81.28
N ALA A 73 -26.30 -3.19 -82.09
CA ALA A 73 -26.10 -2.68 -83.44
C ALA A 73 -26.79 -1.33 -83.63
N LEU A 74 -26.33 -0.57 -84.62
CA LEU A 74 -26.80 0.78 -84.90
C LEU A 74 -28.06 0.76 -85.79
N GLY A 75 -29.02 1.62 -85.46
CA GLY A 75 -30.17 1.97 -86.29
C GLY A 75 -30.95 0.74 -86.78
N GLU A 76 -31.15 0.66 -88.09
CA GLU A 76 -31.93 -0.41 -88.75
C GLU A 76 -31.11 -1.65 -89.12
N ASN A 77 -29.81 -1.69 -88.80
CA ASN A 77 -29.01 -2.90 -89.02
C ASN A 77 -29.59 -4.06 -88.20
N ASP A 78 -29.36 -5.30 -88.66
CA ASP A 78 -29.73 -6.49 -87.88
C ASP A 78 -29.24 -6.34 -86.42
N TYR A 79 -30.13 -6.64 -85.46
CA TYR A 79 -29.91 -6.50 -84.02
C TYR A 79 -30.06 -5.09 -83.43
N GLY A 80 -30.28 -4.07 -84.26
CA GLY A 80 -30.41 -2.68 -83.85
C GLY A 80 -31.82 -2.29 -83.38
N PRO A 81 -31.95 -1.12 -82.72
CA PRO A 81 -33.23 -0.65 -82.15
C PRO A 81 -34.24 -0.23 -83.22
N GLY A 82 -33.78 0.11 -84.43
CA GLY A 82 -34.61 0.47 -85.58
C GLY A 82 -35.32 -0.72 -86.23
N CYS A 83 -35.07 -1.94 -85.75
CA CYS A 83 -35.82 -3.12 -86.14
C CYS A 83 -37.17 -3.25 -85.42
N PHE A 84 -37.44 -2.46 -84.38
CA PHE A 84 -38.73 -2.41 -83.70
C PHE A 84 -39.77 -1.60 -84.48
N THR A 85 -41.04 -1.98 -84.30
CA THR A 85 -42.21 -1.20 -84.69
C THR A 85 -43.16 -1.15 -83.50
N LEU A 86 -43.69 0.04 -83.21
CA LEU A 86 -44.62 0.23 -82.11
C LEU A 86 -45.97 -0.42 -82.43
N ASP A 87 -46.48 -1.25 -81.52
CA ASP A 87 -47.77 -1.95 -81.72
C ASP A 87 -48.96 -1.10 -81.23
N SER A 88 -48.75 -0.22 -80.25
CA SER A 88 -49.80 0.64 -79.67
C SER A 88 -49.88 2.00 -80.37
N LYS A 89 -51.01 2.71 -80.15
CA LYS A 89 -51.16 4.13 -80.54
C LYS A 89 -50.73 5.10 -79.45
N ASP A 90 -50.40 4.59 -78.26
CA ASP A 90 -50.04 5.40 -77.10
C ASP A 90 -48.53 5.61 -77.04
N GLY A 91 -48.12 6.87 -77.13
CA GLY A 91 -46.72 7.28 -77.17
C GLY A 91 -46.09 7.23 -78.56
N SER A 92 -44.80 7.49 -78.60
CA SER A 92 -43.97 7.48 -79.80
C SER A 92 -42.71 6.65 -79.55
N TYR A 93 -42.23 5.97 -80.58
CA TYR A 93 -40.95 5.28 -80.58
C TYR A 93 -40.02 5.90 -81.61
N SER A 94 -38.83 6.29 -81.17
CA SER A 94 -37.75 6.78 -82.01
C SER A 94 -36.45 6.09 -81.63
N TYR A 95 -35.43 6.16 -82.46
CA TYR A 95 -34.11 5.64 -82.13
C TYR A 95 -33.02 6.56 -82.65
N GLU A 96 -31.90 6.56 -81.95
CA GLU A 96 -30.68 7.25 -82.33
C GLU A 96 -29.51 6.30 -82.02
N ASP A 97 -28.60 6.14 -82.98
CA ASP A 97 -27.50 5.18 -82.91
C ASP A 97 -27.97 3.77 -82.47
N SER A 98 -27.46 3.25 -81.36
CA SER A 98 -27.82 1.95 -80.81
C SER A 98 -28.91 2.02 -79.73
N ILE A 99 -29.53 3.17 -79.50
CA ILE A 99 -30.54 3.36 -78.44
C ILE A 99 -31.91 3.59 -79.05
N GLY A 100 -32.83 2.68 -78.74
CA GLY A 100 -34.25 2.84 -79.02
C GLY A 100 -34.98 3.47 -77.85
N THR A 101 -35.78 4.50 -78.06
CA THR A 101 -36.52 5.19 -77.00
C THR A 101 -38.01 5.22 -77.33
N TRP A 102 -38.81 4.66 -76.42
CA TRP A 102 -40.23 4.93 -76.36
C TRP A 102 -40.50 6.03 -75.32
N THR A 103 -41.35 6.99 -75.67
CA THR A 103 -41.89 8.00 -74.74
C THR A 103 -43.41 8.05 -74.86
N GLY A 104 -44.10 8.11 -73.73
CA GLY A 104 -45.55 8.19 -73.71
C GLY A 104 -46.07 8.22 -72.28
N LYS A 105 -47.29 7.75 -72.07
CA LYS A 105 -47.82 7.42 -70.75
C LYS A 105 -48.78 6.26 -70.91
N SER A 106 -48.39 5.09 -70.41
CA SER A 106 -49.22 3.89 -70.53
C SER A 106 -48.92 2.88 -69.44
N ARG A 107 -49.93 2.10 -69.06
CA ARG A 107 -49.78 0.92 -68.20
C ARG A 107 -49.27 -0.29 -68.95
N SER A 108 -49.39 -0.31 -70.26
CA SER A 108 -48.92 -1.42 -71.10
C SER A 108 -48.44 -0.90 -72.44
N ILE A 109 -47.25 -1.31 -72.85
CA ILE A 109 -46.65 -0.92 -74.12
C ILE A 109 -45.98 -2.12 -74.80
N SER A 110 -46.23 -2.30 -76.10
CA SER A 110 -45.68 -3.40 -76.89
C SER A 110 -44.99 -2.90 -78.15
N LEU A 111 -43.85 -3.52 -78.48
CA LEU A 111 -43.12 -3.31 -79.73
C LEU A 111 -42.83 -4.66 -80.41
N THR A 112 -43.03 -4.75 -81.72
CA THR A 112 -42.69 -5.93 -82.52
C THR A 112 -41.33 -5.75 -83.21
N ALA A 113 -40.44 -6.73 -83.11
CA ALA A 113 -39.17 -6.77 -83.86
C ALA A 113 -39.43 -7.12 -85.34
N SER A 114 -39.99 -6.19 -86.10
CA SER A 114 -40.59 -6.41 -87.42
C SER A 114 -39.59 -6.60 -88.55
N LYS A 115 -38.46 -5.88 -88.54
CA LYS A 115 -37.46 -5.92 -89.63
C LYS A 115 -36.48 -7.10 -89.45
N ALA A 116 -35.91 -7.22 -88.27
CA ALA A 116 -34.97 -8.27 -87.86
C ALA A 116 -35.05 -8.49 -86.33
N GLN A 117 -34.33 -9.49 -85.82
CA GLN A 117 -34.16 -9.69 -84.37
C GLN A 117 -33.56 -8.44 -83.73
N VAL A 118 -34.00 -8.06 -82.53
CA VAL A 118 -33.38 -7.00 -81.71
C VAL A 118 -32.56 -7.62 -80.58
N ARG A 119 -31.38 -7.08 -80.28
CA ARG A 119 -30.55 -7.53 -79.16
C ARG A 119 -30.23 -6.37 -78.23
N ALA A 120 -30.89 -6.31 -77.08
CA ALA A 120 -30.67 -5.29 -76.06
C ALA A 120 -29.75 -5.82 -74.95
N THR A 121 -28.68 -5.09 -74.64
CA THR A 121 -27.78 -5.38 -73.52
C THR A 121 -28.28 -4.80 -72.20
N LYS A 122 -29.13 -3.77 -72.28
CA LYS A 122 -29.74 -3.08 -71.14
C LYS A 122 -31.07 -2.49 -71.58
N ILE A 123 -32.07 -2.53 -70.70
CA ILE A 123 -33.34 -1.84 -70.91
C ILE A 123 -33.63 -0.99 -69.68
N VAL A 124 -33.91 0.30 -69.87
CA VAL A 124 -34.26 1.23 -68.79
C VAL A 124 -35.72 1.66 -68.96
N PHE A 125 -36.50 1.74 -67.89
CA PHE A 125 -37.84 2.33 -67.93
C PHE A 125 -38.03 3.35 -66.83
N THR A 126 -38.92 4.32 -67.05
CA THR A 126 -39.25 5.37 -66.10
C THR A 126 -40.74 5.32 -65.80
N LEU A 127 -41.09 5.44 -64.51
CA LEU A 127 -42.48 5.53 -64.05
C LEU A 127 -42.87 6.99 -63.79
N ASP A 128 -44.15 7.32 -64.00
CA ASP A 128 -44.73 8.62 -63.63
C ASP A 128 -44.73 8.76 -62.10
N ASP A 129 -44.00 9.73 -61.54
CA ASP A 129 -43.88 9.87 -60.08
C ASP A 129 -44.98 10.72 -59.42
N GLY A 130 -45.88 11.33 -60.21
CA GLY A 130 -47.03 12.10 -59.70
C GLY A 130 -46.67 13.30 -58.82
N THR A 131 -45.49 13.92 -59.00
CA THR A 131 -44.90 14.88 -58.05
C THR A 131 -45.77 16.09 -57.63
N THR A 132 -46.04 16.17 -56.32
CA THR A 132 -46.33 17.38 -55.54
C THR A 132 -45.04 18.11 -55.16
N ALA A 133 -45.07 19.44 -55.04
CA ALA A 133 -43.93 20.24 -54.58
C ALA A 133 -43.47 19.87 -53.14
N TYR A 134 -42.15 19.94 -52.88
CA TYR A 134 -41.55 19.75 -51.55
C TYR A 134 -40.58 20.88 -51.16
N VAL A 135 -40.28 20.98 -49.86
CA VAL A 135 -39.34 21.93 -49.23
C VAL A 135 -38.25 21.15 -48.49
N GLN A 136 -36.98 21.52 -48.67
CA GLN A 136 -35.88 20.84 -47.97
C GLN A 136 -35.93 21.13 -46.47
N ALA A 137 -35.79 20.08 -45.65
CA ALA A 137 -35.75 20.22 -44.20
C ALA A 137 -34.47 20.95 -43.75
N PRO A 138 -34.51 21.73 -42.65
CA PRO A 138 -33.32 22.35 -42.10
C PRO A 138 -32.38 21.31 -41.48
N THR A 139 -31.12 21.66 -41.27
CA THR A 139 -30.14 20.79 -40.58
C THR A 139 -29.94 21.25 -39.14
N LEU A 140 -30.02 20.30 -38.20
CA LEU A 140 -29.62 20.48 -36.80
C LEU A 140 -28.19 19.96 -36.57
N PRO A 141 -27.45 20.51 -35.60
CA PRO A 141 -26.23 19.88 -35.10
C PRO A 141 -26.52 18.45 -34.59
N GLU A 142 -25.56 17.55 -34.73
CA GLU A 142 -25.67 16.19 -34.21
C GLU A 142 -25.95 16.18 -32.69
N SER A 143 -26.74 15.21 -32.25
CA SER A 143 -27.03 15.01 -30.82
C SER A 143 -25.73 14.73 -30.08
N GLN A 144 -25.52 15.43 -28.95
CA GLN A 144 -24.28 15.37 -28.18
C GLN A 144 -24.52 15.71 -26.72
N ASN A 145 -23.52 15.40 -25.89
CA ASN A 145 -23.51 15.83 -24.50
C ASN A 145 -22.78 17.18 -24.35
N PHE A 146 -23.14 17.98 -23.35
CA PHE A 146 -22.47 19.23 -23.01
C PHE A 146 -22.42 19.45 -21.49
N ASP A 147 -21.43 20.21 -21.01
CA ASP A 147 -21.22 20.39 -19.56
C ASP A 147 -21.94 21.63 -19.01
N ASP A 148 -21.75 22.80 -19.62
CA ASP A 148 -22.31 24.07 -19.12
C ASP A 148 -23.41 24.59 -20.05
N THR A 149 -23.02 24.99 -21.26
CA THR A 149 -23.96 25.48 -22.27
C THR A 149 -23.65 24.91 -23.65
N PHE A 150 -24.68 24.83 -24.49
CA PHE A 150 -24.56 24.43 -25.89
C PHE A 150 -25.27 25.42 -26.80
N THR A 151 -24.59 25.87 -27.86
CA THR A 151 -25.15 26.80 -28.85
C THR A 151 -25.72 26.03 -30.03
N VAL A 152 -27.04 26.06 -30.18
CA VAL A 152 -27.76 25.44 -31.29
C VAL A 152 -27.76 26.39 -32.49
N THR A 153 -27.20 25.92 -33.61
CA THR A 153 -27.23 26.63 -34.90
C THR A 153 -28.01 25.79 -35.91
N ILE A 154 -29.13 26.29 -36.40
CA ILE A 154 -29.97 25.60 -37.38
C ILE A 154 -29.64 26.12 -38.79
N THR A 155 -29.31 25.21 -39.71
CA THR A 155 -29.01 25.58 -41.10
C THR A 155 -30.28 25.48 -41.94
N ASN A 156 -30.66 26.57 -42.62
CA ASN A 156 -31.71 26.54 -43.62
C ASN A 156 -31.16 25.98 -44.95
N ASN A 157 -31.75 24.89 -45.44
CA ASN A 157 -31.35 24.23 -46.69
C ASN A 157 -32.23 24.60 -47.89
N GLU A 158 -33.33 25.35 -47.67
CA GLU A 158 -34.19 25.87 -48.73
C GLU A 158 -34.13 27.39 -48.76
N GLU A 159 -33.54 27.94 -49.81
CA GLU A 159 -33.41 29.39 -50.00
C GLU A 159 -34.80 30.06 -49.97
N GLY A 160 -34.94 31.09 -49.12
CA GLY A 160 -36.20 31.82 -48.94
C GLY A 160 -37.23 31.14 -48.02
N ALA A 161 -36.98 29.93 -47.51
CA ALA A 161 -37.86 29.29 -46.53
C ALA A 161 -37.73 29.90 -45.13
N THR A 162 -38.83 29.89 -44.37
CA THR A 162 -38.83 30.25 -42.95
C THR A 162 -38.58 29.01 -42.11
N VAL A 163 -37.52 28.99 -41.32
CA VAL A 163 -37.24 27.90 -40.37
C VAL A 163 -37.95 28.17 -39.05
N LYS A 164 -38.66 27.18 -38.53
CA LYS A 164 -39.29 27.19 -37.20
C LYS A 164 -38.73 26.06 -36.36
N TYR A 165 -38.56 26.29 -35.06
CA TYR A 165 -38.08 25.29 -34.12
C TYR A 165 -38.89 25.26 -32.82
N SER A 166 -38.88 24.13 -32.13
CA SER A 166 -39.50 23.90 -30.83
C SER A 166 -38.47 23.30 -29.87
N LEU A 167 -38.58 23.65 -28.59
CA LEU A 167 -37.78 23.11 -27.50
C LEU A 167 -38.66 22.22 -26.61
N ASN A 168 -38.23 20.98 -26.37
CA ASN A 168 -38.90 20.00 -25.49
C ASN A 168 -40.41 19.85 -25.77
N ASP A 169 -40.77 19.75 -27.06
CA ASP A 169 -42.16 19.64 -27.53
C ASP A 169 -43.08 20.82 -27.17
N GLY A 170 -42.49 21.99 -26.88
CA GLY A 170 -43.20 23.26 -26.75
C GLY A 170 -43.65 23.86 -28.09
N ASP A 171 -44.10 25.11 -28.05
CA ASP A 171 -44.55 25.83 -29.25
C ASP A 171 -43.41 26.08 -30.25
N TYR A 172 -43.75 26.10 -31.55
CA TYR A 172 -42.80 26.44 -32.61
C TYR A 172 -42.58 27.95 -32.72
N THR A 173 -41.32 28.38 -32.65
CA THR A 173 -40.86 29.75 -32.82
C THR A 173 -40.00 29.90 -34.08
N VAL A 174 -40.01 31.07 -34.72
CA VAL A 174 -39.16 31.35 -35.90
C VAL A 174 -37.69 31.39 -35.48
N TYR A 175 -36.83 30.72 -36.24
CA TYR A 175 -35.38 30.74 -36.04
C TYR A 175 -34.77 31.95 -36.76
N GLU A 176 -34.30 32.95 -35.99
CA GLU A 176 -33.65 34.15 -36.52
C GLU A 176 -32.13 34.18 -36.29
N ASN A 177 -31.68 33.66 -35.15
CA ASN A 177 -30.27 33.61 -34.75
C ASN A 177 -29.99 32.32 -33.95
N PRO A 178 -28.73 31.85 -33.89
CA PRO A 178 -28.33 30.79 -32.96
C PRO A 178 -28.75 31.11 -31.52
N PHE A 179 -29.10 30.09 -30.76
CA PHE A 179 -29.51 30.22 -29.36
C PHE A 179 -28.79 29.23 -28.45
N THR A 180 -28.71 29.54 -27.17
CA THR A 180 -28.00 28.74 -26.18
C THR A 180 -28.98 27.96 -25.31
N ILE A 181 -28.66 26.70 -25.04
CA ILE A 181 -29.32 25.86 -24.02
C ILE A 181 -28.33 25.60 -22.88
N ASN A 182 -28.85 25.43 -21.68
CA ASN A 182 -28.07 25.15 -20.48
C ASN A 182 -28.65 23.99 -19.67
N GLU A 183 -29.56 23.21 -20.25
CA GLU A 183 -30.21 22.02 -19.70
C GLU A 183 -30.47 21.02 -20.83
N THR A 184 -30.64 19.73 -20.50
CA THR A 184 -30.99 18.71 -21.50
C THR A 184 -32.21 19.14 -22.30
N THR A 185 -32.05 19.29 -23.61
CA THR A 185 -33.07 19.87 -24.50
C THR A 185 -33.19 19.09 -25.79
N THR A 186 -34.41 18.70 -26.15
CA THR A 186 -34.77 18.21 -27.48
C THR A 186 -35.19 19.38 -28.35
N VAL A 187 -34.50 19.57 -29.48
CA VAL A 187 -34.84 20.58 -30.49
C VAL A 187 -35.49 19.88 -31.68
N LYS A 188 -36.68 20.35 -32.08
CA LYS A 188 -37.35 19.97 -33.32
C LYS A 188 -37.37 21.16 -34.26
N ALA A 189 -37.12 20.97 -35.55
CA ALA A 189 -37.14 22.06 -36.52
C ALA A 189 -37.70 21.64 -37.88
N TYR A 190 -38.34 22.57 -38.58
CA TYR A 190 -38.79 22.39 -39.97
C TYR A 190 -38.65 23.71 -40.74
N ALA A 191 -38.66 23.62 -42.07
CA ALA A 191 -38.68 24.78 -42.97
C ALA A 191 -40.04 24.86 -43.68
N GLU A 192 -40.52 26.08 -43.88
CA GLU A 192 -41.79 26.37 -44.56
C GLU A 192 -41.54 27.34 -45.71
N TYR A 193 -41.98 26.99 -46.90
CA TYR A 193 -41.91 27.85 -48.09
C TYR A 193 -43.18 27.69 -48.91
N ASP A 194 -43.83 28.82 -49.24
CA ASP A 194 -45.06 28.87 -50.03
C ASP A 194 -46.19 27.95 -49.50
N GLY A 195 -46.35 27.91 -48.17
CA GLY A 195 -47.37 27.08 -47.50
C GLY A 195 -47.06 25.57 -47.46
N ILE A 196 -45.91 25.14 -47.97
CA ILE A 196 -45.44 23.75 -47.94
C ILE A 196 -44.42 23.59 -46.81
N GLN A 197 -44.63 22.60 -45.96
CA GLN A 197 -43.73 22.26 -44.86
C GLN A 197 -42.76 21.15 -45.28
N SER A 198 -41.50 21.28 -44.89
CA SER A 198 -40.54 20.17 -44.93
C SER A 198 -40.89 19.09 -43.91
N ASN A 199 -40.18 17.96 -43.99
CA ASN A 199 -40.06 17.05 -42.86
C ASN A 199 -39.51 17.79 -41.63
N THR A 200 -39.98 17.42 -40.44
CA THR A 200 -39.42 17.89 -39.17
C THR A 200 -38.18 17.06 -38.81
N VAL A 201 -37.07 17.73 -38.52
CA VAL A 201 -35.86 17.12 -37.94
C VAL A 201 -35.88 17.26 -36.42
N SER A 202 -35.20 16.34 -35.72
CA SER A 202 -35.14 16.32 -34.26
C SER A 202 -33.74 15.94 -33.78
N ALA A 203 -33.23 16.61 -32.75
CA ALA A 203 -31.99 16.26 -32.07
C ALA A 203 -32.14 16.49 -30.56
N THR A 204 -31.49 15.67 -29.74
CA THR A 204 -31.45 15.84 -28.28
C THR A 204 -30.03 16.15 -27.84
N TYR A 205 -29.88 17.25 -27.10
CA TYR A 205 -28.61 17.66 -26.51
C TYR A 205 -28.69 17.43 -25.01
N THR A 206 -27.81 16.60 -24.47
CA THR A 206 -27.90 16.15 -23.07
C THR A 206 -26.90 16.91 -22.21
N LYS A 207 -27.37 17.54 -21.15
CA LYS A 207 -26.49 18.14 -20.14
C LYS A 207 -25.89 17.04 -19.28
N ASN A 208 -24.58 17.06 -19.12
CA ASN A 208 -23.91 16.21 -18.15
C ASN A 208 -24.22 16.74 -16.75
N GLU A 209 -24.70 15.84 -15.87
CA GLU A 209 -24.83 16.18 -14.45
C GLU A 209 -23.43 16.40 -13.86
N PRO A 210 -23.24 17.43 -13.00
CA PRO A 210 -21.97 17.63 -12.33
C PRO A 210 -21.64 16.40 -11.48
N ALA A 211 -20.37 15.99 -11.51
CA ALA A 211 -19.89 14.90 -10.68
C ALA A 211 -20.24 15.17 -9.20
N PRO A 212 -20.84 14.22 -8.46
CA PRO A 212 -21.19 14.41 -7.07
C PRO A 212 -19.98 14.87 -6.25
N GLY A 213 -20.19 15.90 -5.44
CA GLY A 213 -19.23 16.33 -4.42
C GLY A 213 -19.29 15.36 -3.24
N ILE A 214 -18.21 14.62 -3.01
CA ILE A 214 -18.09 13.62 -1.95
C ILE A 214 -16.96 14.02 -1.00
N THR A 215 -17.13 13.80 0.30
CA THR A 215 -16.17 14.28 1.31
C THR A 215 -15.41 13.19 2.04
N THR A 216 -15.76 11.93 1.83
CA THR A 216 -15.10 10.80 2.50
C THR A 216 -14.81 9.64 1.54
N LEU A 217 -13.74 8.90 1.78
CA LEU A 217 -13.36 7.74 0.97
C LEU A 217 -14.38 6.60 1.10
N ALA A 218 -15.01 6.43 2.26
CA ALA A 218 -16.09 5.46 2.43
C ALA A 218 -17.29 5.76 1.50
N GLU A 219 -17.67 7.02 1.35
CA GLU A 219 -18.73 7.43 0.42
C GLU A 219 -18.32 7.16 -1.03
N VAL A 220 -17.07 7.46 -1.41
CA VAL A 220 -16.55 7.14 -2.76
C VAL A 220 -16.61 5.63 -3.02
N ASN A 221 -16.20 4.82 -2.05
CA ASN A 221 -16.20 3.36 -2.18
C ASN A 221 -17.61 2.74 -2.25
N ALA A 222 -18.64 3.47 -1.84
CA ALA A 222 -20.04 3.06 -1.97
C ALA A 222 -20.68 3.44 -3.32
N LEU A 223 -19.99 4.24 -4.15
CA LEU A 223 -20.49 4.61 -5.48
C LEU A 223 -20.49 3.40 -6.43
N PRO A 224 -21.43 3.34 -7.40
CA PRO A 224 -21.36 2.39 -8.50
C PRO A 224 -20.04 2.54 -9.27
N THR A 225 -19.53 1.45 -9.87
CA THR A 225 -18.37 1.51 -10.76
C THR A 225 -18.66 2.40 -11.98
N ALA A 226 -17.61 3.01 -12.55
CA ALA A 226 -17.64 3.95 -13.67
C ALA A 226 -18.32 5.31 -13.38
N THR A 227 -18.44 5.68 -12.09
CA THR A 227 -19.03 6.95 -11.66
C THR A 227 -17.96 8.02 -11.51
N ASP A 228 -18.13 9.16 -12.17
CA ASP A 228 -17.29 10.35 -11.94
C ASP A 228 -17.64 10.98 -10.60
N PHE A 229 -16.64 11.48 -9.85
CA PHE A 229 -16.85 12.17 -8.58
C PHE A 229 -15.87 13.33 -8.40
N THR A 230 -16.23 14.29 -7.55
CA THR A 230 -15.36 15.36 -7.07
C THR A 230 -15.10 15.16 -5.58
N PHE A 231 -13.84 14.99 -5.17
CA PHE A 231 -13.49 14.75 -3.77
C PHE A 231 -13.19 16.06 -3.04
N GLY A 232 -14.07 16.46 -2.12
CA GLY A 232 -13.94 17.67 -1.30
C GLY A 232 -13.36 17.43 0.11
N GLY A 233 -13.04 16.18 0.45
CA GLY A 233 -12.49 15.78 1.75
C GLY A 233 -10.99 16.01 1.89
N ASP A 234 -10.47 15.72 3.08
CA ASP A 234 -9.03 15.64 3.34
C ASP A 234 -8.57 14.18 3.20
N ALA A 235 -7.79 13.87 2.17
CA ALA A 235 -7.20 12.55 1.95
C ALA A 235 -5.69 12.59 2.16
N VAL A 236 -5.18 11.67 2.99
CA VAL A 236 -3.76 11.56 3.33
C VAL A 236 -3.13 10.44 2.52
N VAL A 237 -2.00 10.73 1.88
CA VAL A 237 -1.19 9.74 1.17
C VAL A 237 -0.58 8.76 2.18
N THR A 238 -0.88 7.47 2.05
CA THR A 238 -0.26 6.41 2.86
C THR A 238 0.98 5.85 2.18
N ALA A 239 0.93 5.70 0.86
CA ALA A 239 2.06 5.25 0.05
C ALA A 239 1.89 5.67 -1.41
N GLN A 240 3.02 5.76 -2.13
CA GLN A 240 3.02 5.83 -3.58
C GLN A 240 4.11 4.91 -4.15
N LYS A 241 3.77 4.12 -5.18
CA LYS A 241 4.72 3.31 -5.93
C LYS A 241 4.28 3.25 -7.39
N ASN A 242 5.12 3.75 -8.30
CA ASN A 242 4.79 3.88 -9.71
C ASN A 242 3.46 4.66 -9.90
N ASN A 243 2.50 4.07 -10.63
CA ASN A 243 1.17 4.64 -10.90
C ASN A 243 0.11 4.26 -9.85
N TYR A 244 0.52 3.85 -8.65
CA TYR A 244 -0.37 3.53 -7.53
C TYR A 244 -0.16 4.56 -6.42
N LEU A 245 -1.23 5.24 -6.04
CA LEU A 245 -1.25 6.19 -4.93
C LEU A 245 -2.33 5.77 -3.93
N TRP A 246 -1.92 5.28 -2.77
CA TRP A 246 -2.83 4.85 -1.72
C TRP A 246 -3.13 6.01 -0.77
N LEU A 247 -4.39 6.07 -0.38
CA LEU A 247 -4.96 7.14 0.41
C LEU A 247 -5.66 6.57 1.64
N ARG A 248 -5.73 7.38 2.68
CA ARG A 248 -6.63 7.17 3.82
C ARG A 248 -7.30 8.46 4.24
N ASP A 249 -8.45 8.33 4.87
CA ASP A 249 -9.06 9.35 5.71
C ASP A 249 -9.57 8.72 7.01
N ALA A 250 -10.41 9.43 7.77
CA ALA A 250 -10.96 8.89 9.02
C ALA A 250 -12.00 7.77 8.81
N THR A 251 -12.46 7.55 7.57
CA THR A 251 -13.56 6.65 7.22
C THR A 251 -13.12 5.40 6.46
N GLY A 252 -11.97 5.43 5.79
CA GLY A 252 -11.46 4.27 5.06
C GLY A 252 -10.24 4.56 4.20
N TYR A 253 -10.09 3.73 3.17
CA TYR A 253 -8.92 3.68 2.29
C TYR A 253 -9.33 3.83 0.81
N GLY A 254 -8.39 4.32 0.00
CA GLY A 254 -8.59 4.50 -1.43
C GLY A 254 -7.31 4.27 -2.23
N LEU A 255 -7.47 3.99 -3.52
CA LEU A 255 -6.36 3.82 -4.45
C LEU A 255 -6.64 4.64 -5.70
N ILE A 256 -5.80 5.65 -5.96
CA ILE A 256 -5.76 6.27 -7.28
C ILE A 256 -4.82 5.45 -8.17
N TYR A 257 -5.35 4.98 -9.30
CA TYR A 257 -4.60 4.24 -10.31
C TYR A 257 -4.37 5.11 -11.56
N GLY A 258 -3.10 5.40 -11.83
CA GLY A 258 -2.68 6.25 -12.94
C GLY A 258 -1.48 7.13 -12.57
N TYR A 259 -0.74 7.60 -13.57
CA TYR A 259 0.25 8.65 -13.34
C TYR A 259 -0.48 9.97 -13.10
N ILE A 260 -0.32 10.52 -11.89
CA ILE A 260 -0.79 11.87 -11.60
C ILE A 260 0.14 12.85 -12.28
N LYS A 261 -0.41 13.79 -13.04
CA LYS A 261 0.39 14.76 -13.78
C LYS A 261 -0.03 16.19 -13.48
N ASN A 262 0.94 17.10 -13.50
CA ASN A 262 0.67 18.53 -13.44
C ASN A 262 0.22 19.08 -14.81
N GLU A 263 -0.08 20.38 -14.88
CA GLU A 263 -0.45 21.07 -16.12
C GLU A 263 0.62 21.01 -17.22
N SER A 264 1.89 20.80 -16.84
CA SER A 264 3.02 20.61 -17.76
C SER A 264 3.21 19.15 -18.20
N ASN A 265 2.30 18.24 -17.81
CA ASN A 265 2.33 16.81 -18.10
C ASN A 265 3.50 16.05 -17.43
N ASP A 266 4.12 16.63 -16.41
CA ASP A 266 5.12 15.97 -15.56
C ASP A 266 4.44 15.10 -14.51
N THR A 267 5.03 13.94 -14.21
CA THR A 267 4.51 13.04 -13.18
C THR A 267 4.76 13.60 -11.77
N LEU A 268 3.71 13.70 -10.97
CA LEU A 268 3.76 14.11 -9.57
C LEU A 268 4.05 12.91 -8.66
N SER A 269 4.92 13.16 -7.67
CA SER A 269 5.22 12.22 -6.60
C SER A 269 4.90 12.86 -5.25
N PHE A 270 4.27 12.09 -4.38
CA PHE A 270 3.81 12.46 -3.05
C PHE A 270 4.49 11.53 -2.04
N THR A 271 5.02 12.12 -0.98
CA THR A 271 5.55 11.35 0.14
C THR A 271 4.41 10.91 1.07
N PRO A 272 4.52 9.77 1.76
CA PRO A 272 3.60 9.42 2.84
C PRO A 272 3.39 10.59 3.81
N GLY A 273 2.15 10.80 4.26
CA GLY A 273 1.75 11.91 5.14
C GLY A 273 1.33 13.19 4.41
N THR A 274 1.53 13.26 3.08
CA THR A 274 1.04 14.38 2.27
C THR A 274 -0.48 14.41 2.27
N ILE A 275 -1.08 15.55 2.59
CA ILE A 275 -2.52 15.79 2.41
C ILE A 275 -2.75 16.26 0.97
N LEU A 276 -3.69 15.67 0.24
CA LEU A 276 -4.06 16.13 -1.09
C LEU A 276 -4.96 17.37 -1.03
N ASN A 277 -4.95 18.20 -2.08
CA ASN A 277 -5.87 19.33 -2.19
C ASN A 277 -7.33 18.86 -2.23
N LYS A 278 -8.27 19.78 -2.01
CA LYS A 278 -9.70 19.54 -2.21
C LYS A 278 -10.09 19.73 -3.67
N ASN A 279 -11.23 19.16 -4.05
CA ASN A 279 -11.88 19.26 -5.36
C ASN A 279 -11.09 18.64 -6.53
N TRP A 280 -10.25 17.64 -6.27
CA TRP A 280 -9.79 16.77 -7.36
C TRP A 280 -10.93 15.88 -7.84
N THR A 281 -10.88 15.50 -9.11
CA THR A 281 -11.90 14.64 -9.73
C THR A 281 -11.29 13.31 -10.10
N ALA A 282 -12.09 12.24 -10.11
CA ALA A 282 -11.71 10.93 -10.63
C ALA A 282 -12.96 10.12 -10.99
N LYS A 283 -12.76 8.92 -11.55
CA LYS A 283 -13.82 7.96 -11.86
C LYS A 283 -13.61 6.66 -11.07
N THR A 284 -14.65 6.15 -10.43
CA THR A 284 -14.59 4.85 -9.74
C THR A 284 -14.44 3.71 -10.75
N LYS A 285 -13.70 2.67 -10.38
CA LYS A 285 -13.53 1.46 -11.19
C LYS A 285 -13.31 0.25 -10.31
N ILE A 286 -13.98 -0.84 -10.66
CA ILE A 286 -13.68 -2.15 -10.07
C ILE A 286 -12.90 -2.98 -11.09
N TYR A 287 -11.61 -3.18 -10.85
CA TYR A 287 -10.75 -4.01 -11.70
C TYR A 287 -10.40 -5.33 -10.98
N ASN A 288 -10.91 -6.45 -11.50
CA ASN A 288 -10.78 -7.76 -10.85
C ASN A 288 -11.16 -7.72 -9.36
N GLY A 289 -12.23 -7.01 -9.00
CA GLY A 289 -12.68 -6.85 -7.61
C GLY A 289 -12.01 -5.72 -6.83
N LEU A 290 -10.85 -5.19 -7.27
CA LEU A 290 -10.16 -4.09 -6.60
C LEU A 290 -10.82 -2.75 -6.93
N MET A 291 -11.18 -1.98 -5.90
CA MET A 291 -11.66 -0.61 -6.06
C MET A 291 -10.49 0.33 -6.37
N GLU A 292 -10.56 0.99 -7.52
CA GLU A 292 -9.58 1.93 -8.04
C GLU A 292 -10.28 3.25 -8.41
N TYR A 293 -9.57 4.37 -8.32
CA TYR A 293 -9.99 5.66 -8.85
C TYR A 293 -9.11 5.96 -10.06
N GLU A 294 -9.67 5.97 -11.26
CA GLU A 294 -8.96 6.23 -12.52
C GLU A 294 -9.20 7.66 -13.02
N ASN A 295 -8.36 8.11 -13.97
CA ASN A 295 -8.45 9.43 -14.59
C ASN A 295 -8.49 10.59 -13.59
N ALA A 296 -7.74 10.47 -12.50
CA ALA A 296 -7.68 11.52 -11.49
C ALA A 296 -7.07 12.81 -12.06
N ALA A 297 -7.76 13.94 -11.86
CA ALA A 297 -7.37 15.25 -12.36
C ALA A 297 -7.41 16.29 -11.24
N ASN A 298 -6.64 17.37 -11.40
CA ASN A 298 -6.50 18.45 -10.42
C ASN A 298 -5.99 18.00 -9.04
N VAL A 299 -5.15 16.94 -9.02
CA VAL A 299 -4.52 16.42 -7.81
C VAL A 299 -3.19 17.12 -7.58
N SER A 300 -2.97 17.63 -6.37
CA SER A 300 -1.80 18.37 -5.90
C SER A 300 -1.70 18.24 -4.37
N ALA A 301 -0.56 18.62 -3.80
CA ALA A 301 -0.42 18.69 -2.35
C ALA A 301 -1.22 19.88 -1.81
N SER A 302 -1.93 19.67 -0.70
CA SER A 302 -2.55 20.77 0.03
C SER A 302 -1.44 21.67 0.58
N GLY A 303 -1.59 22.99 0.51
CA GLY A 303 -0.62 23.94 1.07
C GLY A 303 -0.54 23.93 2.61
N ASN A 304 -1.30 23.08 3.29
CA ASN A 304 -1.24 22.89 4.74
C ASN A 304 -0.17 21.85 5.11
N THR A 305 0.49 22.06 6.24
CA THR A 305 1.55 21.18 6.77
C THR A 305 1.12 19.70 6.81
N ASN A 306 2.07 18.80 6.54
CA ASN A 306 1.88 17.34 6.58
C ASN A 306 1.10 16.90 7.83
N ALA A 307 0.16 15.97 7.65
CA ALA A 307 -0.48 15.33 8.79
C ALA A 307 0.55 14.45 9.52
N GLU A 308 0.43 14.37 10.85
CA GLU A 308 1.10 13.32 11.61
C GLU A 308 0.63 11.95 11.08
N LEU A 309 1.57 11.15 10.57
CA LEU A 309 1.28 9.83 10.07
C LEU A 309 0.91 8.94 11.26
N ALA A 310 -0.32 8.44 11.29
CA ALA A 310 -0.66 7.33 12.16
C ALA A 310 0.32 6.17 11.87
N ALA A 311 0.74 5.46 12.92
CA ALA A 311 1.54 4.25 12.77
C ALA A 311 0.88 3.30 11.77
N ILE A 312 1.69 2.72 10.88
CA ILE A 312 1.20 1.74 9.90
C ILE A 312 0.59 0.58 10.67
N GLN A 313 -0.64 0.22 10.33
CA GLN A 313 -1.36 -0.86 11.00
C GLN A 313 -0.64 -2.19 10.76
N GLU A 314 -0.32 -2.89 11.85
CA GLU A 314 0.14 -4.27 11.81
C GLU A 314 -1.06 -5.22 11.74
N ILE A 315 -1.01 -6.21 10.84
CA ILE A 315 -2.05 -7.23 10.68
C ILE A 315 -1.44 -8.63 10.67
N THR A 316 -2.23 -9.60 11.13
CA THR A 316 -1.91 -11.04 11.08
C THR A 316 -2.79 -11.83 10.11
N ALA A 317 -3.83 -11.19 9.55
CA ALA A 317 -4.74 -11.77 8.57
C ALA A 317 -5.28 -10.68 7.62
N LEU A 318 -5.68 -11.07 6.41
CA LEU A 318 -6.33 -10.18 5.44
C LEU A 318 -7.83 -10.10 5.71
N ASP A 319 -8.38 -8.89 5.60
CA ASP A 319 -9.80 -8.61 5.70
C ASP A 319 -10.30 -7.84 4.46
N ALA A 320 -11.54 -8.10 4.03
CA ALA A 320 -12.18 -7.39 2.94
C ALA A 320 -12.49 -5.92 3.30
N GLU A 321 -12.69 -5.60 4.57
CA GLU A 321 -12.87 -4.23 5.04
C GLU A 321 -11.57 -3.41 4.94
N MET A 322 -10.42 -4.08 4.81
CA MET A 322 -9.11 -3.45 4.69
C MET A 322 -8.68 -3.25 3.23
N ILE A 323 -9.52 -3.46 2.22
CA ILE A 323 -9.11 -3.25 0.82
C ILE A 323 -8.54 -1.84 0.63
N ASN A 324 -7.38 -1.75 -0.03
CA ASN A 324 -6.53 -0.57 -0.22
C ASN A 324 -5.83 -0.05 1.05
N ALA A 325 -5.99 -0.67 2.21
CA ALA A 325 -5.23 -0.32 3.40
C ALA A 325 -3.74 -0.59 3.20
N TYR A 326 -2.91 0.37 3.60
CA TYR A 326 -1.46 0.22 3.66
C TYR A 326 -1.07 -0.29 5.05
N VAL A 327 -0.51 -1.49 5.10
CA VAL A 327 -0.34 -2.30 6.31
C VAL A 327 1.04 -2.94 6.36
N THR A 328 1.42 -3.38 7.55
CA THR A 328 2.61 -4.20 7.78
C THR A 328 2.21 -5.59 8.28
N VAL A 329 2.90 -6.61 7.79
CA VAL A 329 2.79 -8.00 8.27
C VAL A 329 4.17 -8.40 8.78
N LYS A 330 4.25 -8.80 10.05
CA LYS A 330 5.49 -9.27 10.69
C LYS A 330 5.49 -10.79 10.87
N ASN A 331 6.58 -11.32 11.42
CA ASN A 331 6.71 -12.72 11.79
C ASN A 331 6.49 -13.70 10.64
N ILE A 332 6.81 -13.29 9.41
CA ILE A 332 6.74 -14.18 8.25
C ILE A 332 7.96 -15.10 8.32
N THR A 333 7.72 -16.39 8.47
CA THR A 333 8.78 -17.40 8.55
C THR A 333 9.32 -17.80 7.19
N LYS A 334 8.49 -17.72 6.14
CA LYS A 334 8.86 -18.17 4.79
C LYS A 334 7.94 -17.60 3.72
N PHE A 335 8.51 -17.26 2.56
CA PHE A 335 7.73 -17.07 1.33
C PHE A 335 7.83 -18.30 0.43
N THR A 336 6.69 -18.80 -0.01
CA THR A 336 6.61 -19.84 -1.03
C THR A 336 6.23 -19.19 -2.36
N LYS A 337 7.11 -19.29 -3.36
CA LYS A 337 6.84 -18.77 -4.70
C LYS A 337 5.83 -19.64 -5.43
N GLY A 338 4.76 -19.02 -5.92
CA GLY A 338 3.76 -19.64 -6.80
C GLY A 338 4.02 -19.33 -8.28
N ASN A 339 2.98 -19.51 -9.10
CA ASN A 339 3.05 -19.19 -10.54
C ASN A 339 3.13 -17.67 -10.78
N GLY A 340 4.02 -17.25 -11.69
CA GLY A 340 4.17 -15.85 -12.08
C GLY A 340 4.63 -14.96 -10.92
N LYS A 341 3.78 -14.00 -10.54
CA LYS A 341 4.06 -13.02 -9.48
C LYS A 341 3.42 -13.39 -8.12
N ASN A 342 2.82 -14.57 -8.02
CA ASN A 342 2.14 -15.01 -6.81
C ASN A 342 3.13 -15.56 -5.78
N TYR A 343 2.89 -15.25 -4.52
CA TYR A 343 3.62 -15.78 -3.36
C TYR A 343 2.63 -16.15 -2.26
N THR A 344 3.04 -17.06 -1.38
CA THR A 344 2.35 -17.35 -0.13
C THR A 344 3.30 -17.08 1.02
N ALA A 345 2.96 -16.17 1.91
CA ALA A 345 3.69 -15.97 3.17
C ALA A 345 3.15 -16.95 4.22
N THR A 346 4.04 -17.55 5.00
CA THR A 346 3.71 -18.35 6.19
C THR A 346 4.15 -17.57 7.41
N LEU A 347 3.27 -17.34 8.38
CA LEU A 347 3.57 -16.67 9.64
C LEU A 347 4.07 -17.67 10.68
N SER A 348 4.61 -17.18 11.81
CA SER A 348 5.14 -18.00 12.91
C SER A 348 4.11 -18.89 13.57
N ASP A 349 2.84 -18.49 13.56
CA ASP A 349 1.69 -19.24 14.07
C ASP A 349 1.16 -20.31 13.07
N GLY A 350 1.76 -20.39 11.88
CA GLY A 350 1.35 -21.27 10.78
C GLY A 350 0.26 -20.70 9.87
N THR A 351 -0.26 -19.50 10.14
CA THR A 351 -1.20 -18.80 9.26
C THR A 351 -0.54 -18.55 7.90
N THR A 352 -1.31 -18.71 6.82
CA THR A 352 -0.81 -18.43 5.46
C THR A 352 -1.58 -17.29 4.81
N MET A 353 -0.85 -16.44 4.07
CA MET A 353 -1.39 -15.27 3.40
C MET A 353 -1.01 -15.26 1.92
N ALA A 354 -1.98 -14.99 1.05
CA ALA A 354 -1.71 -14.76 -0.36
C ALA A 354 -1.05 -13.40 -0.57
N MET A 355 0.00 -13.38 -1.38
CA MET A 355 0.85 -12.22 -1.63
C MET A 355 1.05 -12.09 -3.15
N TYR A 356 1.12 -10.85 -3.64
CA TYR A 356 1.30 -10.58 -5.06
C TYR A 356 2.39 -9.54 -5.29
N ASN A 357 3.42 -9.93 -6.05
CA ASN A 357 4.58 -9.09 -6.37
C ASN A 357 4.30 -8.19 -7.58
N THR A 358 3.35 -7.25 -7.46
CA THR A 358 2.98 -6.30 -8.52
C THR A 358 4.19 -5.61 -9.13
N PHE A 359 5.13 -5.18 -8.29
CA PHE A 359 6.26 -4.32 -8.64
C PHE A 359 7.50 -5.05 -9.12
N ASN A 360 7.44 -6.38 -9.31
CA ASN A 360 8.58 -7.20 -9.71
C ASN A 360 9.81 -6.98 -8.80
N LEU A 361 9.57 -6.91 -7.48
CA LEU A 361 10.66 -6.88 -6.50
C LEU A 361 11.52 -8.13 -6.71
N ASN A 362 12.82 -7.92 -6.87
CA ASN A 362 13.79 -9.01 -6.90
C ASN A 362 14.02 -9.53 -5.48
N ASP A 363 14.59 -10.72 -5.38
CA ASP A 363 15.16 -11.27 -4.14
C ASP A 363 14.18 -11.55 -2.99
N ILE A 364 12.86 -11.59 -3.21
CA ILE A 364 11.90 -12.03 -2.17
C ILE A 364 12.34 -13.42 -1.66
N PRO A 365 12.66 -13.56 -0.36
CA PRO A 365 13.40 -14.70 0.16
C PRO A 365 12.51 -15.93 0.26
N THR A 366 12.96 -17.06 -0.26
CA THR A 366 12.22 -18.34 -0.16
C THR A 366 12.78 -19.28 0.92
N THR A 367 13.84 -18.85 1.59
CA THR A 367 14.45 -19.51 2.74
C THR A 367 13.67 -19.20 4.01
N GLU A 368 13.75 -20.10 5.00
CA GLU A 368 13.24 -19.82 6.33
C GLU A 368 14.00 -18.63 6.95
N GLY A 369 13.30 -17.80 7.71
CA GLY A 369 13.85 -16.60 8.34
C GLY A 369 12.78 -15.86 9.14
N ASN A 370 13.03 -14.59 9.45
CA ASN A 370 11.99 -13.68 9.93
C ASN A 370 11.87 -12.54 8.94
N TYR A 371 10.70 -12.35 8.37
CA TYR A 371 10.51 -11.29 7.41
C TYR A 371 9.33 -10.44 7.85
N PHE A 372 9.43 -9.17 7.56
CA PHE A 372 8.27 -8.30 7.56
C PHE A 372 8.06 -7.72 6.18
N VAL A 373 6.80 -7.52 5.85
CA VAL A 373 6.36 -6.97 4.57
C VAL A 373 5.52 -5.76 4.87
N THR A 374 5.79 -4.69 4.14
CA THR A 374 4.86 -3.57 4.02
C THR A 374 4.20 -3.66 2.66
N GLY A 375 2.87 -3.57 2.65
CA GLY A 375 2.08 -3.79 1.45
C GLY A 375 0.73 -3.12 1.53
N ALA A 376 -0.01 -3.20 0.42
CA ALA A 376 -1.40 -2.76 0.37
C ALA A 376 -2.32 -3.97 0.21
N VAL A 377 -3.36 -4.06 1.05
CA VAL A 377 -4.37 -5.11 0.94
C VAL A 377 -5.13 -4.92 -0.37
N GLY A 378 -5.19 -5.98 -1.17
CA GLY A 378 -5.91 -6.00 -2.44
C GLY A 378 -6.77 -7.25 -2.56
N ILE A 379 -7.51 -7.30 -3.65
CA ILE A 379 -8.34 -8.44 -4.03
C ILE A 379 -8.14 -8.71 -5.52
N PHE A 380 -8.09 -9.97 -5.90
CA PHE A 380 -8.08 -10.39 -7.31
C PHE A 380 -9.18 -11.41 -7.54
N ASN A 381 -10.18 -10.99 -8.32
CA ASN A 381 -11.50 -11.59 -8.45
C ASN A 381 -12.21 -11.73 -7.10
N THR A 382 -11.88 -12.79 -6.34
CA THR A 382 -12.47 -13.10 -5.03
C THR A 382 -11.43 -13.38 -3.95
N THR A 383 -10.14 -13.45 -4.32
CA THR A 383 -9.06 -13.81 -3.40
C THR A 383 -8.42 -12.55 -2.84
N LEU A 384 -8.53 -12.36 -1.52
CA LEU A 384 -7.74 -11.34 -0.81
C LEU A 384 -6.25 -11.68 -0.93
N GLN A 385 -5.45 -10.67 -1.21
CA GLN A 385 -4.00 -10.78 -1.33
C GLN A 385 -3.32 -9.48 -0.91
N LEU A 386 -2.10 -9.56 -0.38
CA LEU A 386 -1.31 -8.36 -0.11
C LEU A 386 -0.41 -8.04 -1.32
N THR A 387 -0.53 -6.84 -1.86
CA THR A 387 0.43 -6.30 -2.82
C THR A 387 1.71 -5.94 -2.10
N ILE A 388 2.80 -6.65 -2.39
CA ILE A 388 4.10 -6.45 -1.73
C ILE A 388 4.72 -5.16 -2.23
N ILE A 389 4.94 -4.17 -1.35
CA ILE A 389 5.57 -2.88 -1.69
C ILE A 389 7.04 -2.87 -1.29
N SER A 390 7.36 -3.40 -0.10
CA SER A 390 8.70 -3.70 0.37
C SER A 390 8.68 -4.94 1.26
N TRP A 391 9.85 -5.57 1.40
CA TRP A 391 10.08 -6.64 2.35
C TRP A 391 11.47 -6.45 2.93
N GLU A 392 11.64 -6.86 4.17
CA GLU A 392 12.91 -6.78 4.88
C GLU A 392 13.09 -8.05 5.71
N GLY A 393 14.32 -8.57 5.74
CA GLY A 393 14.70 -9.62 6.68
C GLY A 393 14.96 -9.00 8.04
N GLN A 394 14.15 -9.36 9.03
CA GLN A 394 14.64 -9.37 10.39
C GLN A 394 15.57 -10.60 10.48
N GLY A 395 16.64 -10.56 11.27
CA GLY A 395 17.29 -11.81 11.67
C GLY A 395 16.25 -12.80 12.22
N THR A 396 16.59 -14.09 12.28
CA THR A 396 15.77 -15.17 12.93
C THR A 396 14.82 -14.63 14.00
N PRO A 397 13.52 -15.02 13.99
CA PRO A 397 12.53 -14.41 14.88
C PRO A 397 13.08 -14.42 16.29
N GLU A 398 13.24 -13.21 16.81
CA GLU A 398 13.62 -13.03 18.19
C GLU A 398 12.49 -13.63 19.02
N PRO A 399 12.73 -14.72 19.77
CA PRO A 399 11.68 -15.25 20.64
C PRO A 399 11.22 -14.11 21.56
N ASP A 400 9.92 -14.04 21.83
CA ASP A 400 9.37 -13.09 22.79
C ASP A 400 10.17 -13.18 24.10
N PRO A 401 10.53 -12.04 24.72
CA PRO A 401 11.29 -12.06 25.96
C PRO A 401 10.57 -12.88 27.03
N VAL A 402 11.32 -13.73 27.74
CA VAL A 402 10.83 -14.45 28.91
C VAL A 402 10.72 -13.47 30.08
N THR A 403 9.54 -13.30 30.64
CA THR A 403 9.36 -12.50 31.85
C THR A 403 10.00 -13.22 33.04
N VAL A 404 10.89 -12.51 33.75
CA VAL A 404 11.57 -12.97 34.95
C VAL A 404 11.39 -11.96 36.07
N ASN A 405 11.24 -12.43 37.30
CA ASN A 405 10.98 -11.58 38.47
C ASN A 405 12.25 -11.27 39.27
N ASN A 406 13.34 -12.00 39.04
CA ASN A 406 14.58 -11.93 39.80
C ASN A 406 15.72 -12.56 38.98
N PHE A 407 16.96 -12.40 39.42
CA PHE A 407 18.10 -12.94 38.69
C PHE A 407 18.20 -14.45 38.78
N ALA A 408 17.67 -15.11 39.81
CA ALA A 408 17.65 -16.57 39.87
C ALA A 408 16.80 -17.19 38.73
N GLU A 409 15.65 -16.58 38.42
CA GLU A 409 14.82 -16.94 37.27
C GLU A 409 15.51 -16.66 35.93
N ALA A 410 16.25 -15.55 35.85
CA ALA A 410 17.02 -15.20 34.66
C ALA A 410 18.18 -16.19 34.42
N TYR A 411 18.91 -16.57 35.47
CA TYR A 411 20.05 -17.48 35.40
C TYR A 411 19.66 -18.94 35.14
N ALA A 412 18.37 -19.27 35.34
CA ALA A 412 17.81 -20.56 34.96
C ALA A 412 17.52 -20.68 33.45
N GLN A 413 17.57 -19.57 32.69
CA GLN A 413 17.37 -19.58 31.24
C GLN A 413 18.62 -20.08 30.50
N GLU A 414 18.46 -20.46 29.23
CA GLU A 414 19.60 -20.77 28.36
C GLU A 414 20.33 -19.47 27.96
N SER A 415 21.67 -19.50 27.84
CA SER A 415 22.44 -18.37 27.29
C SER A 415 21.92 -18.01 25.89
N GLY A 416 21.75 -16.72 25.63
CA GLY A 416 21.09 -16.18 24.44
C GLY A 416 19.60 -15.91 24.60
N THR A 417 19.00 -16.30 25.74
CA THR A 417 17.58 -16.03 26.01
C THR A 417 17.34 -14.55 26.27
N LYS A 418 16.30 -14.01 25.65
CA LYS A 418 15.84 -12.65 25.92
C LYS A 418 14.89 -12.64 27.10
N ILE A 419 15.06 -11.66 27.97
CA ILE A 419 14.31 -11.54 29.20
C ILE A 419 13.70 -10.14 29.33
N THR A 420 12.58 -10.07 30.03
CA THR A 420 12.01 -8.83 30.58
C THR A 420 12.06 -8.95 32.10
N MET A 421 12.71 -8.00 32.77
CA MET A 421 12.73 -7.96 34.23
C MET A 421 11.45 -7.30 34.74
N TYR A 422 10.68 -7.98 35.59
CA TYR A 422 9.37 -7.51 36.07
C TYR A 422 9.40 -6.92 37.48
N ASN A 423 10.57 -6.75 38.07
CA ASN A 423 10.73 -6.07 39.35
C ASN A 423 11.86 -5.05 39.27
N ASP A 424 11.76 -4.03 40.12
CA ASP A 424 12.82 -3.04 40.28
C ASP A 424 14.11 -3.69 40.79
N VAL A 425 15.23 -3.14 40.32
CA VAL A 425 16.58 -3.55 40.73
C VAL A 425 17.36 -2.33 41.19
N VAL A 426 18.23 -2.49 42.18
CA VAL A 426 19.05 -1.39 42.70
C VAL A 426 20.44 -1.42 42.06
N VAL A 427 20.96 -0.26 41.69
CA VAL A 427 22.32 -0.11 41.19
C VAL A 427 23.32 -0.23 42.34
N THR A 428 24.29 -1.12 42.20
CA THR A 428 25.40 -1.27 43.16
C THR A 428 26.64 -0.52 42.69
N TYR A 429 26.90 -0.47 41.38
CA TYR A 429 28.05 0.23 40.82
C TYR A 429 27.91 0.41 39.30
N GLN A 430 28.42 1.51 38.75
CA GLN A 430 28.55 1.69 37.32
C GLN A 430 29.99 2.06 36.94
N ASN A 431 30.52 1.42 35.90
CA ASN A 431 31.75 1.86 35.25
C ASN A 431 31.63 1.75 33.73
N GLY A 432 31.46 2.89 33.07
CA GLY A 432 31.26 2.98 31.63
C GLY A 432 30.04 2.17 31.17
N ASN A 433 30.28 1.17 30.33
CA ASN A 433 29.24 0.30 29.76
C ASN A 433 28.83 -0.87 30.65
N ARG A 434 29.35 -0.95 31.88
CA ARG A 434 29.02 -1.99 32.86
C ARG A 434 28.23 -1.38 34.00
N LEU A 435 27.06 -1.94 34.27
CA LEU A 435 26.18 -1.54 35.36
C LEU A 435 25.87 -2.78 36.21
N TRP A 436 26.37 -2.79 37.43
CA TRP A 436 26.10 -3.84 38.40
C TRP A 436 24.87 -3.47 39.21
N ILE A 437 24.02 -4.46 39.37
CA ILE A 437 22.68 -4.34 39.93
C ILE A 437 22.40 -5.48 40.89
N ARG A 438 21.49 -5.24 41.83
CA ARG A 438 21.02 -6.22 42.81
C ARG A 438 19.49 -6.27 42.79
N ASP A 439 18.95 -7.48 42.75
CA ASP A 439 17.50 -7.66 42.76
C ASP A 439 16.92 -7.54 44.18
N THR A 440 15.62 -7.82 44.33
CA THR A 440 14.92 -7.76 45.63
C THR A 440 15.21 -8.96 46.55
N GLN A 441 15.91 -9.98 46.05
CA GLN A 441 16.33 -11.18 46.78
C GLN A 441 17.84 -11.21 47.02
N ASP A 442 18.49 -10.06 46.91
CA ASP A 442 19.93 -9.88 47.11
C ASP A 442 20.84 -10.63 46.12
N ALA A 443 20.29 -11.19 45.03
CA ALA A 443 21.11 -11.71 43.95
C ALA A 443 21.70 -10.56 43.14
N SER A 444 22.92 -10.74 42.63
CA SER A 444 23.67 -9.71 41.91
C SER A 444 23.83 -10.06 40.44
N GLY A 445 23.71 -9.06 39.58
CA GLY A 445 23.85 -9.18 38.13
C GLY A 445 24.59 -8.01 37.51
N MET A 446 24.94 -8.14 36.23
CA MET A 446 25.61 -7.07 35.48
C MET A 446 24.91 -6.87 34.13
N ILE A 447 24.51 -5.64 33.86
CA ILE A 447 24.11 -5.18 32.53
C ILE A 447 25.35 -4.69 31.78
N TYR A 448 25.53 -5.18 30.55
CA TYR A 448 26.61 -4.81 29.66
C TYR A 448 26.08 -4.21 28.35
N GLY A 449 26.46 -2.97 28.06
CA GLY A 449 26.10 -2.32 26.80
C GLY A 449 26.21 -0.80 26.83
N ALA A 450 25.90 -0.18 25.69
CA ALA A 450 25.77 1.26 25.60
C ALA A 450 24.46 1.69 26.27
N LEU A 451 24.53 2.08 27.55
CA LEU A 451 23.40 2.59 28.31
C LEU A 451 23.09 4.01 27.83
N LYS A 452 22.02 4.17 27.06
CA LYS A 452 21.64 5.44 26.44
C LYS A 452 20.15 5.67 26.51
N ASP A 453 19.74 6.94 26.62
CA ASP A 453 18.34 7.33 26.48
C ASP A 453 17.89 7.36 25.01
N ASP A 454 16.60 7.66 24.78
CA ASP A 454 15.99 7.76 23.44
C ASP A 454 16.65 8.83 22.56
N ALA A 455 17.33 9.82 23.15
CA ALA A 455 18.07 10.86 22.45
C ALA A 455 19.52 10.44 22.14
N GLY A 456 19.95 9.24 22.58
CA GLY A 456 21.28 8.69 22.38
C GLY A 456 22.34 9.23 23.36
N GLN A 457 21.93 9.93 24.41
CA GLN A 457 22.79 10.42 25.48
C GLN A 457 23.08 9.30 26.48
N ALA A 458 24.32 9.24 27.00
CA ALA A 458 24.72 8.21 27.95
C ALA A 458 23.97 8.33 29.28
N LEU A 459 23.41 7.20 29.75
CA LEU A 459 22.80 7.08 31.06
C LEU A 459 23.87 6.84 32.12
N THR A 460 23.77 7.60 33.22
CA THR A 460 24.67 7.51 34.37
C THR A 460 23.82 7.32 35.63
N PHE A 461 24.18 6.32 36.43
CA PHE A 461 23.52 5.90 37.65
C PHE A 461 24.55 5.90 38.80
N ALA A 462 24.11 6.28 39.99
CA ALA A 462 24.87 6.20 41.22
C ALA A 462 24.56 4.90 41.98
N ASN A 463 25.40 4.56 42.97
CA ASN A 463 25.06 3.50 43.92
C ASN A 463 23.78 3.90 44.67
N GLY A 464 22.81 3.01 44.66
CA GLY A 464 21.53 3.16 45.33
C GLY A 464 20.36 3.57 44.42
N ASP A 465 20.62 4.04 43.20
CA ASP A 465 19.57 4.34 42.23
C ASP A 465 18.73 3.08 41.96
N VAL A 466 17.41 3.21 41.85
CA VAL A 466 16.51 2.11 41.54
C VAL A 466 16.09 2.16 40.08
N LEU A 467 16.44 1.12 39.32
CA LEU A 467 15.97 0.95 37.95
C LEU A 467 14.54 0.40 37.96
N SER A 468 13.65 1.07 37.22
CA SER A 468 12.25 0.65 37.07
C SER A 468 12.13 -0.72 36.42
N ASP A 469 11.08 -1.48 36.72
CA ASP A 469 10.72 -2.70 36.00
C ASP A 469 10.49 -2.51 34.48
N GLY A 470 10.34 -3.62 33.76
CA GLY A 470 9.96 -3.64 32.34
C GLY A 470 11.11 -3.60 31.35
N TRP A 471 12.34 -3.34 31.79
CA TRP A 471 13.51 -3.35 30.90
C TRP A 471 13.78 -4.73 30.30
N THR A 472 14.37 -4.73 29.10
CA THR A 472 14.69 -5.96 28.37
C THR A 472 16.18 -6.10 28.11
N ALA A 473 16.67 -7.33 28.10
CA ALA A 473 18.05 -7.66 27.76
C ALA A 473 18.17 -9.12 27.26
N THR A 474 19.33 -9.49 26.73
CA THR A 474 19.70 -10.88 26.45
C THR A 474 20.57 -11.41 27.60
N TYR A 475 20.13 -12.48 28.25
CA TYR A 475 20.94 -13.21 29.21
C TYR A 475 22.04 -13.99 28.48
N GLU A 476 23.29 -13.79 28.86
CA GLU A 476 24.46 -14.45 28.29
C GLU A 476 25.43 -14.95 29.37
N LEU A 477 26.13 -16.04 29.09
CA LEU A 477 27.28 -16.49 29.86
C LEU A 477 28.58 -16.09 29.15
N PHE A 478 29.18 -14.98 29.59
CA PHE A 478 30.48 -14.55 29.08
C PHE A 478 31.58 -15.55 29.47
N ASN A 479 32.31 -16.04 28.47
CA ASN A 479 33.25 -17.16 28.57
C ASN A 479 32.66 -18.40 29.26
N GLU A 480 31.36 -18.67 29.07
CA GLU A 480 30.65 -19.82 29.64
C GLU A 480 30.54 -19.82 31.18
N LEU A 481 30.97 -18.74 31.87
CA LEU A 481 31.05 -18.70 33.34
C LEU A 481 30.38 -17.47 33.97
N THR A 482 30.48 -16.30 33.34
CA THR A 482 30.04 -15.04 33.95
C THR A 482 28.65 -14.65 33.44
N PRO A 483 27.63 -14.58 34.29
CA PRO A 483 26.30 -14.14 33.87
C PRO A 483 26.29 -12.64 33.55
N GLU A 484 25.83 -12.28 32.35
CA GLU A 484 25.70 -10.90 31.88
C GLU A 484 24.33 -10.67 31.20
N PHE A 485 23.81 -9.45 31.28
CA PHE A 485 22.63 -9.00 30.56
C PHE A 485 23.06 -8.03 29.47
N THR A 486 23.07 -8.49 28.22
CA THR A 486 23.56 -7.71 27.06
C THR A 486 22.42 -7.10 26.26
N ASN A 487 22.73 -6.12 25.41
CA ASN A 487 21.74 -5.40 24.57
C ASN A 487 20.55 -4.83 25.38
N PRO A 488 20.79 -4.10 26.48
CA PRO A 488 19.72 -3.56 27.30
C PRO A 488 18.86 -2.57 26.52
N LYS A 489 17.55 -2.57 26.78
CA LYS A 489 16.58 -1.58 26.30
C LYS A 489 15.64 -1.18 27.44
N ASP A 490 15.09 0.02 27.32
CA ASP A 490 14.08 0.55 28.25
C ASP A 490 14.58 0.65 29.70
N ILE A 491 15.89 0.80 29.89
CA ILE A 491 16.50 1.05 31.20
C ILE A 491 16.24 2.50 31.60
N SER A 492 15.62 2.69 32.75
CA SER A 492 15.33 4.01 33.30
C SER A 492 15.44 4.03 34.81
N ASP A 493 15.88 5.17 35.35
CA ASP A 493 15.81 5.46 36.77
C ASP A 493 14.35 5.71 37.18
N SER A 494 13.90 5.03 38.24
CA SER A 494 12.58 5.24 38.84
C SER A 494 12.48 6.56 39.61
N GLY A 495 13.62 7.13 40.00
CA GLY A 495 13.73 8.28 40.90
C GLY A 495 13.65 7.90 42.38
N ASP A 496 13.49 6.62 42.71
CA ASP A 496 13.61 6.10 44.06
C ASP A 496 15.06 5.70 44.37
N ASP A 497 15.46 5.88 45.63
CA ASP A 497 16.77 5.47 46.14
C ASP A 497 16.63 4.34 47.16
N ARG A 498 17.47 3.31 47.03
CA ARG A 498 17.56 2.20 47.98
C ARG A 498 19.03 1.93 48.33
N GLU A 499 19.35 1.83 49.61
CA GLU A 499 20.73 1.55 50.02
C GLU A 499 21.24 0.22 49.43
N ALA A 500 22.38 0.28 48.72
CA ALA A 500 23.02 -0.86 48.09
C ALA A 500 24.37 -1.17 48.76
N ALA A 501 24.33 -1.46 50.06
CA ALA A 501 25.53 -1.76 50.86
C ALA A 501 26.28 -3.01 50.34
N PRO A 502 27.63 -3.03 50.42
CA PRO A 502 28.42 -4.19 50.01
C PRO A 502 28.21 -5.39 50.95
N PHE A 503 28.25 -6.60 50.40
CA PHE A 503 28.24 -7.82 51.21
C PHE A 503 29.59 -8.02 51.90
N GLU A 504 29.58 -8.13 53.23
CA GLU A 504 30.78 -8.50 53.97
C GLU A 504 31.14 -9.96 53.71
N ARG A 505 32.37 -10.20 53.25
CA ARG A 505 32.87 -11.53 52.90
C ARG A 505 34.25 -11.75 53.52
N THR A 506 34.51 -12.97 53.98
CA THR A 506 35.85 -13.42 54.41
C THR A 506 36.53 -14.26 53.34
N THR A 507 35.76 -14.86 52.44
CA THR A 507 36.24 -15.65 51.30
C THR A 507 35.35 -15.35 50.09
N ILE A 508 35.93 -15.38 48.89
CA ILE A 508 35.23 -15.14 47.63
C ILE A 508 35.42 -16.35 46.72
N THR A 509 34.34 -16.80 46.11
CA THR A 509 34.32 -17.91 45.16
C THR A 509 33.59 -17.50 43.88
N THR A 510 33.51 -18.40 42.90
CA THR A 510 32.71 -18.17 41.68
C THR A 510 31.22 -17.95 41.97
N ALA A 511 30.71 -18.42 43.11
CA ALA A 511 29.32 -18.19 43.52
C ALA A 511 29.02 -16.71 43.82
N ASN A 512 30.06 -15.91 44.06
CA ASN A 512 29.92 -14.49 44.38
C ASN A 512 30.02 -13.59 43.14
N VAL A 513 30.06 -14.15 41.92
CA VAL A 513 30.19 -13.36 40.69
C VAL A 513 29.16 -12.23 40.61
N ASN A 514 29.60 -11.05 40.15
CA ASN A 514 28.86 -9.79 40.11
C ASN A 514 28.48 -9.19 41.47
N GLU A 515 28.73 -9.87 42.60
CA GLU A 515 28.46 -9.29 43.91
C GLU A 515 29.32 -8.05 44.16
N TYR A 516 28.68 -7.02 44.72
CA TYR A 516 29.34 -5.90 45.38
C TYR A 516 29.67 -6.30 46.83
N VAL A 517 30.96 -6.42 47.13
CA VAL A 517 31.48 -7.02 48.38
C VAL A 517 32.45 -6.09 49.09
N ILE A 518 32.64 -6.32 50.39
CA ILE A 518 33.71 -5.74 51.20
C ILE A 518 34.48 -6.86 51.91
N LEU A 519 35.81 -6.83 51.77
CA LEU A 519 36.77 -7.69 52.45
C LEU A 519 37.48 -6.86 53.51
N LYS A 520 37.24 -7.15 54.79
CA LYS A 520 37.84 -6.38 55.88
C LYS A 520 39.21 -6.90 56.30
N GLY A 521 40.11 -5.99 56.62
CA GLY A 521 41.40 -6.30 57.25
C GLY A 521 42.32 -7.20 56.43
N VAL A 522 42.27 -7.16 55.09
CA VAL A 522 43.09 -8.01 54.24
C VAL A 522 44.52 -7.49 54.13
N THR A 523 45.50 -8.39 54.23
CA THR A 523 46.89 -8.10 53.84
C THR A 523 47.03 -8.28 52.35
N LEU A 524 47.61 -7.28 51.67
CA LEU A 524 47.82 -7.28 50.23
C LEU A 524 49.30 -7.36 49.90
N VAL A 525 49.63 -8.18 48.91
CA VAL A 525 50.98 -8.32 48.35
C VAL A 525 50.91 -7.90 46.88
N PRO A 526 51.66 -6.87 46.44
CA PRO A 526 51.66 -6.46 45.04
C PRO A 526 52.22 -7.57 44.14
N ASP A 527 51.63 -7.75 42.97
CA ASP A 527 52.17 -8.61 41.93
C ASP A 527 53.49 -8.00 41.42
N THR A 528 54.52 -8.83 41.31
CA THR A 528 55.85 -8.40 40.87
C THR A 528 55.92 -8.00 39.39
N ALA A 529 54.95 -8.45 38.58
CA ALA A 529 54.87 -8.21 37.15
C ALA A 529 53.82 -7.14 36.77
N ASP A 530 52.86 -6.85 37.65
CA ASP A 530 51.76 -5.92 37.39
C ASP A 530 51.38 -5.12 38.63
N THR A 531 51.67 -3.81 38.62
CA THR A 531 51.41 -2.93 39.78
C THR A 531 49.93 -2.68 40.05
N ASP A 532 49.05 -3.06 39.13
CA ASP A 532 47.59 -2.97 39.28
C ASP A 532 46.97 -4.23 39.88
N ILE A 533 47.78 -5.23 40.22
CA ILE A 533 47.34 -6.50 40.78
C ILE A 533 47.95 -6.68 42.17
N TYR A 534 47.10 -7.06 43.12
CA TYR A 534 47.48 -7.46 44.46
C TYR A 534 46.95 -8.86 44.73
N TYR A 535 47.63 -9.61 45.59
CA TYR A 535 47.12 -10.88 46.09
C TYR A 535 46.95 -10.81 47.60
N THR A 536 45.90 -11.46 48.08
CA THR A 536 45.79 -11.79 49.50
C THR A 536 46.71 -12.96 49.83
N ALA A 537 46.93 -13.22 51.13
CA ALA A 537 47.69 -14.39 51.60
C ALA A 537 47.11 -15.74 51.10
N ASP A 538 45.82 -15.78 50.79
CA ASP A 538 45.12 -16.96 50.27
C ASP A 538 45.16 -17.06 48.74
N ASN A 539 46.05 -16.31 48.07
CA ASN A 539 46.15 -16.19 46.61
C ASN A 539 44.86 -15.65 45.93
N LEU A 540 43.97 -14.96 46.65
CA LEU A 540 42.86 -14.26 46.00
C LEU A 540 43.43 -13.05 45.26
N GLN A 541 43.09 -12.94 43.98
CA GLN A 541 43.56 -11.85 43.14
C GLN A 541 42.65 -10.62 43.29
N ILE A 542 43.22 -9.52 43.74
CA ILE A 542 42.58 -8.21 43.87
C ILE A 542 43.12 -7.34 42.74
N CYS A 543 42.23 -6.82 41.89
CA CYS A 543 42.61 -6.09 40.68
C CYS A 543 42.14 -4.64 40.75
N ASN A 544 43.04 -3.73 40.43
CA ASN A 544 42.72 -2.39 40.00
C ASN A 544 42.35 -2.43 38.51
N PHE A 545 41.24 -1.81 38.11
CA PHE A 545 40.88 -1.67 36.69
C PHE A 545 41.02 -0.19 36.35
N PHE A 546 41.79 0.08 35.31
CA PHE A 546 42.13 1.41 34.79
C PHE A 546 41.01 2.45 34.91
N ASN A 547 41.44 3.64 35.35
CA ASN A 547 40.78 4.96 35.40
C ASN A 547 39.84 5.25 36.58
N GLY A 548 40.44 5.76 37.68
CA GLY A 548 39.84 6.87 38.44
C GLY A 548 39.87 6.74 39.95
N VAL A 549 40.02 5.53 40.50
CA VAL A 549 40.07 5.31 41.95
C VAL A 549 41.50 5.51 42.43
N GLU A 550 41.72 6.47 43.33
CA GLU A 550 43.02 6.67 43.98
C GLU A 550 43.19 5.59 45.05
N ILE A 551 44.02 4.57 44.75
CA ILE A 551 44.31 3.49 45.70
C ILE A 551 45.47 3.92 46.60
N PRO A 552 45.36 3.78 47.94
CA PRO A 552 46.47 4.06 48.84
C PRO A 552 47.65 3.13 48.55
N THR A 553 48.88 3.65 48.69
CA THR A 553 50.09 2.83 48.59
C THR A 553 50.02 1.68 49.59
N VAL A 554 50.13 0.45 49.12
CA VAL A 554 50.19 -0.73 49.99
C VAL A 554 51.52 -0.75 50.74
N GLU A 555 51.46 -0.68 52.07
CA GLU A 555 52.61 -0.71 52.95
C GLU A 555 52.77 -2.10 53.60
N GLU A 556 54.01 -2.54 53.76
CA GLU A 556 54.32 -3.82 54.40
C GLU A 556 53.80 -3.84 55.85
N GLY A 557 53.04 -4.89 56.22
CA GLY A 557 52.50 -5.08 57.57
C GLY A 557 51.18 -4.35 57.87
N LYS A 558 50.62 -3.62 56.91
CA LYS A 558 49.28 -3.01 57.03
C LYS A 558 48.19 -3.94 56.51
N THR A 559 46.97 -3.71 56.99
CA THR A 559 45.75 -4.38 56.54
C THR A 559 44.79 -3.35 55.96
N TYR A 560 43.96 -3.76 55.00
CA TYR A 560 43.09 -2.87 54.25
C TYR A 560 41.67 -3.42 54.19
N ASP A 561 40.69 -2.53 54.24
CA ASP A 561 39.32 -2.84 53.88
C ASP A 561 39.17 -2.59 52.38
N VAL A 562 38.81 -3.64 51.63
CA VAL A 562 38.73 -3.62 50.17
C VAL A 562 37.29 -3.82 49.75
N THR A 563 36.68 -2.80 49.18
CA THR A 563 35.33 -2.86 48.62
C THR A 563 35.42 -2.95 47.09
N GLY A 564 34.62 -3.84 46.50
CA GLY A 564 34.70 -4.07 45.08
C GLY A 564 33.67 -5.02 44.51
N ILE A 565 33.76 -5.25 43.20
CA ILE A 565 32.90 -6.15 42.46
C ILE A 565 33.61 -7.47 42.18
N VAL A 566 32.99 -8.60 42.48
CA VAL A 566 33.57 -9.91 42.17
C VAL A 566 33.42 -10.24 40.69
N LEU A 567 34.51 -10.64 40.04
CA LEU A 567 34.57 -11.02 38.63
C LEU A 567 35.24 -12.39 38.45
N ILE A 568 34.98 -13.03 37.32
CA ILE A 568 35.66 -14.26 36.89
C ILE A 568 36.44 -13.96 35.60
N SER A 569 37.73 -14.27 35.60
CA SER A 569 38.60 -14.11 34.41
C SER A 569 38.38 -15.20 33.36
N GLN A 570 38.95 -15.02 32.16
CA GLN A 570 38.90 -16.03 31.09
C GLN A 570 39.49 -17.40 31.48
N ALA A 571 40.34 -17.46 32.52
CA ALA A 571 40.94 -18.70 33.03
C ALA A 571 40.17 -19.30 34.23
N GLY A 572 38.99 -18.76 34.56
CA GLY A 572 38.19 -19.20 35.71
C GLY A 572 38.68 -18.68 37.07
N LEU A 573 39.70 -17.82 37.09
CA LEU A 573 40.19 -17.21 38.34
C LEU A 573 39.20 -16.15 38.83
N VAL A 574 38.85 -16.25 40.11
CA VAL A 574 38.02 -15.29 40.83
C VAL A 574 38.86 -14.07 41.21
N ARG A 575 38.30 -12.87 40.99
CA ARG A 575 38.96 -11.59 41.23
C ARG A 575 38.02 -10.62 41.90
N VAL A 576 38.55 -9.66 42.65
CA VAL A 576 37.78 -8.50 43.12
C VAL A 576 38.26 -7.27 42.37
N TYR A 577 37.34 -6.58 41.71
CA TYR A 577 37.57 -5.28 41.11
C TYR A 577 37.34 -4.18 42.14
N ILE A 578 38.42 -3.52 42.56
CA ILE A 578 38.37 -2.48 43.58
C ILE A 578 37.53 -1.29 43.10
N THR A 579 36.54 -0.91 43.91
CA THR A 579 35.82 0.37 43.79
C THR A 579 36.25 1.35 44.88
N GLU A 580 36.66 0.84 46.04
CA GLU A 580 37.15 1.62 47.17
C GLU A 580 38.14 0.78 47.99
N MET A 581 39.16 1.42 48.55
CA MET A 581 40.12 0.76 49.42
C MET A 581 40.62 1.74 50.48
N THR A 582 40.57 1.34 51.74
CA THR A 582 41.02 2.13 52.88
C THR A 582 41.96 1.31 53.76
N GLU A 583 42.96 1.94 54.37
CA GLU A 583 43.71 1.29 55.45
C GLU A 583 42.71 0.88 56.53
N ALA A 584 42.66 -0.41 56.85
CA ALA A 584 41.79 -0.89 57.91
C ALA A 584 42.23 -0.23 59.21
N ALA A 585 41.28 0.18 60.05
CA ALA A 585 41.61 0.63 61.39
C ALA A 585 42.53 -0.42 62.03
N ALA A 586 43.64 0.03 62.64
CA ALA A 586 44.54 -0.87 63.34
C ALA A 586 43.69 -1.74 64.26
N ALA A 587 43.75 -3.07 64.08
CA ALA A 587 43.04 -3.99 64.95
C ALA A 587 43.35 -3.56 66.38
N GLY A 588 42.30 -3.24 67.15
CA GLY A 588 42.49 -2.76 68.50
C GLY A 588 43.35 -3.76 69.25
N LEU A 589 44.21 -3.27 70.15
CA LEU A 589 45.04 -4.17 70.94
C LEU A 589 44.11 -5.11 71.70
N ARG A 590 44.20 -6.43 71.48
CA ARG A 590 43.47 -7.43 72.28
C ARG A 590 43.68 -7.06 73.75
N GLY A 591 42.61 -6.88 74.51
CA GLY A 591 42.71 -6.44 75.90
C GLY A 591 42.81 -4.94 76.16
N ASP A 592 42.89 -4.07 75.15
CA ASP A 592 42.76 -2.60 75.28
C ASP A 592 41.27 -2.24 75.27
N VAL A 593 40.64 -2.55 76.39
CA VAL A 593 39.20 -2.45 76.61
C VAL A 593 38.74 -1.01 76.71
N ASP A 594 39.61 -0.09 77.15
CA ASP A 594 39.28 1.33 77.31
C ASP A 594 39.75 2.25 76.17
N ASN A 595 40.30 1.68 75.10
CA ASN A 595 40.86 2.39 73.93
C ASN A 595 41.97 3.39 74.32
N SER A 596 42.73 3.12 75.38
CA SER A 596 43.87 3.96 75.77
C SER A 596 45.07 3.81 74.84
N GLY A 597 45.09 2.75 74.02
CA GLY A 597 46.21 2.41 73.14
C GLY A 597 47.28 1.54 73.82
N THR A 598 47.04 1.10 75.06
CA THR A 598 47.92 0.22 75.83
C THR A 598 47.09 -0.81 76.59
N VAL A 599 47.57 -2.05 76.71
CA VAL A 599 46.90 -3.08 77.52
C VAL A 599 47.45 -3.03 78.94
N ASP A 600 46.70 -2.45 79.86
CA ASP A 600 47.07 -2.31 81.27
C ASP A 600 45.91 -2.61 82.25
N ILE A 601 46.09 -2.27 83.52
CA ILE A 601 45.11 -2.58 84.57
C ILE A 601 43.81 -1.78 84.45
N THR A 602 43.81 -0.63 83.76
CA THR A 602 42.61 0.15 83.51
C THR A 602 41.65 -0.60 82.61
N ASP A 603 42.16 -1.39 81.66
CA ASP A 603 41.35 -2.24 80.80
C ASP A 603 40.63 -3.35 81.56
N ALA A 604 41.35 -4.04 82.45
CA ALA A 604 40.75 -5.04 83.32
C ALA A 604 39.68 -4.42 84.23
N THR A 605 39.92 -3.19 84.69
CA THR A 605 38.95 -2.44 85.50
C THR A 605 37.70 -2.09 84.69
N THR A 606 37.87 -1.61 83.46
CA THR A 606 36.78 -1.27 82.53
C THR A 606 35.97 -2.51 82.17
N LEU A 607 36.63 -3.62 81.84
CA LEU A 607 35.99 -4.91 81.55
C LEU A 607 35.19 -5.43 82.73
N ILE A 608 35.77 -5.45 83.94
CA ILE A 608 35.06 -5.91 85.14
C ILE A 608 33.86 -5.01 85.46
N ASN A 609 33.99 -3.70 85.31
CA ASN A 609 32.88 -2.78 85.54
C ASN A 609 31.73 -3.00 84.55
N TYR A 610 32.05 -3.27 83.28
CA TYR A 610 31.07 -3.68 82.27
C TYR A 610 30.39 -4.99 82.66
N LEU A 611 31.15 -6.03 83.05
CA LEU A 611 30.58 -7.32 83.43
C LEU A 611 29.68 -7.24 84.67
N LEU A 612 29.97 -6.33 85.60
CA LEU A 612 29.19 -6.15 86.83
C LEU A 612 27.95 -5.27 86.63
N ASN A 613 28.04 -4.23 85.80
CA ASN A 613 27.03 -3.16 85.74
C ASN A 613 26.41 -2.97 84.35
N GLY A 614 26.87 -3.68 83.32
CA GLY A 614 26.38 -3.62 81.94
C GLY A 614 26.69 -2.32 81.20
N ASN A 615 27.55 -1.45 81.75
CA ASN A 615 27.86 -0.16 81.14
C ASN A 615 29.04 -0.27 80.15
N ALA A 616 28.75 -0.22 78.85
CA ALA A 616 29.74 -0.25 77.78
C ALA A 616 30.24 1.13 77.33
N THR A 617 29.92 2.21 78.06
CA THR A 617 30.26 3.57 77.63
C THR A 617 31.78 3.78 77.60
N GLY A 618 32.33 4.08 76.42
CA GLY A 618 33.77 4.30 76.22
C GLY A 618 34.59 3.01 76.10
N MET A 619 33.95 1.85 76.13
CA MET A 619 34.59 0.55 76.03
C MET A 619 34.69 0.08 74.57
N ASN A 620 35.78 -0.60 74.24
CA ASN A 620 35.91 -1.36 73.01
C ASN A 620 35.48 -2.82 73.25
N LEU A 621 34.28 -3.19 72.80
CA LEU A 621 33.74 -4.53 72.99
C LEU A 621 34.51 -5.59 72.18
N ASP A 622 35.12 -5.21 71.06
CA ASP A 622 35.90 -6.13 70.22
C ASP A 622 37.23 -6.48 70.91
N ASN A 623 37.88 -5.50 71.52
CA ASN A 623 39.11 -5.74 72.31
C ASN A 623 38.82 -6.44 73.64
N ALA A 624 37.59 -6.34 74.14
CA ALA A 624 37.15 -6.94 75.38
C ALA A 624 36.91 -8.44 75.30
N ASN A 625 36.73 -9.01 74.12
CA ASN A 625 36.71 -10.45 73.88
C ASN A 625 38.14 -11.00 73.92
N CYS A 626 38.74 -10.96 75.11
CA CYS A 626 40.12 -11.29 75.36
C CYS A 626 40.41 -12.78 75.21
N ASP A 627 39.45 -13.70 75.24
CA ASP A 627 39.68 -15.13 75.03
C ASP A 627 39.32 -15.63 73.62
N LEU A 628 38.71 -14.76 72.81
CA LEU A 628 38.26 -15.01 71.43
C LEU A 628 37.17 -16.09 71.33
N GLN A 629 36.45 -16.37 72.41
CA GLN A 629 35.36 -17.35 72.46
C GLN A 629 34.01 -16.67 72.63
N GLY A 630 33.38 -16.29 71.52
CA GLY A 630 32.01 -15.78 71.54
C GLY A 630 31.93 -14.30 71.93
N GLY A 631 31.13 -13.95 72.93
CA GLY A 631 30.89 -12.57 73.36
C GLY A 631 31.54 -12.26 74.72
N VAL A 632 31.56 -10.98 75.10
CA VAL A 632 32.29 -10.50 76.29
C VAL A 632 31.71 -11.07 77.59
N ASP A 633 32.46 -11.92 78.28
CA ASP A 633 32.09 -12.52 79.57
C ASP A 633 33.24 -12.60 80.61
N ILE A 634 33.04 -13.32 81.71
CA ILE A 634 34.00 -13.42 82.82
C ILE A 634 35.31 -14.16 82.45
N SER A 635 35.28 -15.03 81.44
CA SER A 635 36.47 -15.70 80.92
C SER A 635 37.42 -14.70 80.25
N ASP A 636 36.88 -13.67 79.62
CA ASP A 636 37.68 -12.58 79.04
C ASP A 636 38.42 -11.79 80.11
N ALA A 637 37.74 -11.41 81.20
CA ALA A 637 38.38 -10.74 82.32
C ALA A 637 39.50 -11.60 82.94
N THR A 638 39.27 -12.91 83.03
CA THR A 638 40.28 -13.85 83.50
C THR A 638 41.48 -13.91 82.56
N THR A 639 41.23 -13.94 81.25
CA THR A 639 42.26 -14.00 80.21
C THR A 639 43.07 -12.71 80.15
N LEU A 640 42.43 -11.56 80.28
CA LEU A 640 43.07 -10.25 80.36
C LEU A 640 43.96 -10.12 81.60
N ILE A 641 43.47 -10.50 82.78
CA ILE A 641 44.27 -10.49 84.01
C ILE A 641 45.49 -11.42 83.88
N ASN A 642 45.31 -12.61 83.30
CA ASN A 642 46.42 -13.53 83.08
C ASN A 642 47.47 -12.96 82.12
N PHE A 643 47.04 -12.25 81.07
CA PHE A 643 47.95 -11.53 80.18
C PHE A 643 48.73 -10.46 80.94
N LEU A 644 48.05 -9.62 81.73
CA LEU A 644 48.69 -8.55 82.50
C LEU A 644 49.74 -9.06 83.51
N LEU A 645 49.50 -10.26 84.07
CA LEU A 645 50.43 -10.88 85.02
C LEU A 645 51.61 -11.60 84.35
N ASN A 646 51.39 -12.22 83.18
CA ASN A 646 52.35 -13.12 82.55
C ASN A 646 53.02 -12.55 81.30
N GLY A 647 52.57 -11.39 80.81
CA GLY A 647 53.09 -10.73 79.61
C GLY A 647 52.83 -11.47 78.29
N SER A 648 51.95 -12.47 78.29
CA SER A 648 51.59 -13.27 77.12
C SER A 648 50.16 -13.81 77.25
N TRP A 649 49.46 -13.94 76.11
CA TRP A 649 48.11 -14.49 76.07
C TRP A 649 48.15 -15.99 76.36
N PRO A 650 47.19 -16.54 77.13
CA PRO A 650 47.00 -17.98 77.22
C PRO A 650 46.80 -18.60 75.83
N ASN A 651 47.46 -19.72 75.57
CA ASN A 651 47.29 -20.48 74.33
C ASN A 651 45.89 -21.07 74.20
#